data_AF-A0AA35PM29-F1
#
_entry.id   AF-A0AA35PM29-F1
#
_cell.length_a   1.000
_cell.length_b   1.000
_cell.length_c   1.000
_cell.angle_alpha   90.00
_cell.angle_beta   90.00
_cell.angle_gamma   90.00
#
_symmetry.space_group_name_H-M   'P 1'
#
loop_
_entity.id
_entity.type
_entity.pdbx_description
1 polymer ?
#
loop_
_entity_poly.entity_id
_entity_poly.type
_entity_poly.pdbx_seq_one_letter_code
_entity_poly.pdbx_strand_id
1 'polypeptide(L)'
;MIICGLVTKSEEPVPLKSISVDVVVRGFVADVVSELRYHNEEKSPVEVVFVFPLDDEAAVYAFEGLIGGTRIEAQIREKKQAEQEYEDALSEGRQAFLLEREENTSDIFTCSLGNLPPDGEATLKLSYVQALAPEPDGAIRFVLPAVLNPRYAPQGSEGANVTKSIPRVPKGQLPYTLGLSATLESPYGINRVESKCTLEPLRYRAEDRTIAQVSLAEGHQFDRDVELLMYYEDVHKPSALLEAGKPGAAPASLMGDPALLLTLYPSVPAPKPSQKSTGEFLFLLDRSGSMECNTEYSSDSPDSPMRIQSAKETLILLLKSLPLGCYFNIYGFGSTYDSFYPQSVEYTQETMSKSLQRVKELQADLGGTEILQPLQAIYSQPCREGYPRQLFVFTDGEVSNTDEVIAEVRRHSSSHRCFSFGIGEGASTALIKGIARAAGGSAEFIAGKERMQAKALQSLKKALQPAVTRISLSWDLPPGLKAELVGSGPQVIFQGQRCLIYAQIRGQHQSSGSNEGTVVLQYQFQDQTFKETMKFSLLAQESDRLPVHRLAAQALLQELEGVGEKEKEKQRLALETSLSSGVVCSQTAYVGINTELGTPLQGPLTRRDVPHPYLLPFSAPGGPAVFQSVGMRSRQLRAAAPMYMMCSMPGPLLACSADCMNELEDTLCSESLCEDVEPTPKKEESPFLNLVSLQNADGSWPLDSDLASILGLSEAEISSKSPAQVAPNTWATVLAILWLHINAMEQKDEWELLEAKALSWLHATTGPQLAERSDRAQPPRTRGRQAGRQTDRRADRAMTELQEVQITEEKPLLRAPGAPDPGKDAELIAAKLLQEQGQKHTVETPYGVVTITIHGTPKPKRPAILTYHDVGQNHLSCFDTLFHFEDMQEIIKNFVVIHVDAPGMEEGAPAFPLGYQYPSLDQLADMIPCILQYVNFTSIIGIGVGAGAYILARYSLSHADTVEGLVLINIDPNAKGWMDWAAHKLTGLTSSNSEMILQHLFSQEELSKNTELVQQQRHVLSHATNLPNIQLYWSSYNSRRDLSLERGGDITFKCPVMLVVGDQAPHEDAVVECNSKLDPTQTSFLKMADSGGQPQLTQPGKLTEAFKYFVQGMGYMASSCMTRLSRSRTASLSSAASGDGNRSRSRTLSQSSEAGAPQPPAPTMEVSC
;
A
#
# COMPACT_ATOMS: atom_id res chain seq x y z
N MET A 1 56.71 2.22 -17.29
CA MET A 1 56.77 0.92 -16.58
C MET A 1 55.69 1.05 -15.52
N ILE A 2 54.47 0.51 -15.64
CA ILE A 2 53.99 -0.78 -16.18
C ILE A 2 54.47 -1.97 -15.30
N ILE A 3 53.52 -2.82 -14.87
CA ILE A 3 53.59 -4.01 -13.98
C ILE A 3 53.43 -3.68 -12.47
N CYS A 4 52.56 -4.30 -11.63
CA CYS A 4 51.30 -5.10 -11.74
C CYS A 4 50.72 -5.40 -10.31
N GLY A 5 49.39 -5.34 -10.09
CA GLY A 5 48.63 -6.09 -9.03
C GLY A 5 48.04 -5.35 -7.81
N LEU A 6 46.68 -5.22 -7.63
CA LEU A 6 46.04 -5.06 -6.28
C LEU A 6 45.09 -3.93 -5.70
N VAL A 7 44.61 -2.84 -6.36
CA VAL A 7 43.65 -1.79 -5.85
C VAL A 7 43.20 -0.69 -6.87
N THR A 8 41.90 -0.65 -7.18
CA THR A 8 41.08 0.59 -7.34
C THR A 8 41.46 1.66 -8.40
N LYS A 9 41.03 2.92 -8.18
CA LYS A 9 41.31 4.15 -8.98
C LYS A 9 42.80 4.58 -8.96
N SER A 10 43.67 3.71 -8.46
CA SER A 10 45.09 3.92 -8.16
C SER A 10 46.03 3.02 -9.00
N GLU A 11 45.49 2.34 -10.03
CA GLU A 11 46.20 1.52 -11.03
C GLU A 11 46.76 0.17 -10.56
N GLU A 12 45.93 -0.63 -9.89
CA GLU A 12 46.23 -2.00 -9.50
C GLU A 12 44.92 -2.88 -9.63
N PRO A 13 44.94 -4.15 -10.10
CA PRO A 13 43.80 -5.11 -10.24
C PRO A 13 42.76 -5.28 -9.10
N VAL A 14 41.77 -6.18 -9.28
CA VAL A 14 40.91 -6.82 -8.25
C VAL A 14 40.51 -8.26 -8.69
N PRO A 15 40.36 -9.28 -7.79
CA PRO A 15 40.11 -10.66 -8.21
C PRO A 15 38.65 -10.95 -8.55
N LEU A 16 37.69 -10.47 -7.75
CA LEU A 16 36.26 -10.64 -8.03
C LEU A 16 35.92 -9.92 -9.35
N LYS A 17 35.33 -10.65 -10.31
CA LYS A 17 34.98 -10.15 -11.65
C LYS A 17 33.48 -10.03 -11.91
N SER A 18 32.68 -10.95 -11.36
CA SER A 18 31.22 -10.90 -11.48
C SER A 18 30.53 -11.64 -10.35
N ILE A 19 29.40 -11.10 -9.91
CA ILE A 19 28.41 -11.80 -9.08
C ILE A 19 27.22 -12.17 -9.97
N SER A 20 26.74 -13.40 -9.88
CA SER A 20 25.53 -13.88 -10.57
C SER A 20 24.55 -14.44 -9.55
N VAL A 21 23.31 -13.97 -9.53
CA VAL A 21 22.31 -14.33 -8.50
C VAL A 21 21.06 -14.93 -9.15
N ASP A 22 20.75 -16.18 -8.83
CA ASP A 22 19.51 -16.85 -9.23
C ASP A 22 18.57 -16.99 -8.03
N VAL A 23 17.41 -16.33 -8.13
CA VAL A 23 16.37 -16.28 -7.10
C VAL A 23 15.19 -17.15 -7.56
N VAL A 24 14.72 -18.06 -6.69
CA VAL A 24 13.41 -18.72 -6.88
C VAL A 24 12.49 -18.27 -5.75
N VAL A 25 11.41 -17.57 -6.08
CA VAL A 25 10.40 -17.11 -5.10
C VAL A 25 9.17 -18.00 -5.18
N ARG A 26 8.81 -18.67 -4.07
CA ARG A 26 7.61 -19.49 -3.91
C ARG A 26 6.67 -18.81 -2.92
N GLY A 27 5.71 -18.05 -3.44
CA GLY A 27 4.81 -17.20 -2.65
C GLY A 27 5.57 -16.17 -1.81
N PHE A 28 5.89 -16.53 -0.56
CA PHE A 28 6.57 -15.68 0.42
C PHE A 28 7.99 -16.14 0.78
N VAL A 29 8.54 -17.18 0.12
CA VAL A 29 9.89 -17.71 0.39
C VAL A 29 10.78 -17.50 -0.82
N ALA A 30 11.91 -16.82 -0.66
CA ALA A 30 13.00 -16.80 -1.63
C ALA A 30 14.02 -17.89 -1.30
N ASP A 31 14.50 -18.60 -2.33
CA ASP A 31 15.55 -19.60 -2.27
C ASP A 31 16.61 -19.26 -3.33
N VAL A 32 17.73 -18.72 -2.86
CA VAL A 32 18.69 -17.90 -3.60
C VAL A 32 20.03 -18.61 -3.72
N VAL A 33 20.62 -18.52 -4.90
CA VAL A 33 21.97 -18.98 -5.21
C VAL A 33 22.77 -17.78 -5.70
N SER A 34 23.93 -17.52 -5.10
CA SER A 34 24.86 -16.49 -5.57
C SER A 34 26.20 -17.11 -5.95
N GLU A 35 26.63 -16.92 -7.19
CA GLU A 35 27.93 -17.32 -7.72
C GLU A 35 28.88 -16.11 -7.83
N LEU A 36 30.05 -16.24 -7.22
CA LEU A 36 31.09 -15.22 -7.14
C LEU A 36 32.30 -15.73 -7.93
N ARG A 37 32.59 -15.09 -9.07
CA ARG A 37 33.70 -15.48 -9.96
C ARG A 37 34.95 -14.64 -9.72
N TYR A 38 36.04 -15.31 -9.37
CA TYR A 38 37.34 -14.71 -9.06
C TYR A 38 38.40 -15.10 -10.11
N HIS A 39 39.24 -14.15 -10.51
CA HIS A 39 40.39 -14.37 -11.38
C HIS A 39 41.60 -13.55 -10.89
N ASN A 40 42.73 -14.21 -10.59
CA ASN A 40 43.92 -13.57 -10.04
C ASN A 40 44.89 -13.10 -11.13
N GLU A 41 44.92 -11.80 -11.40
CA GLU A 41 45.85 -11.14 -12.33
C GLU A 41 47.23 -10.82 -11.72
N GLU A 42 47.50 -11.26 -10.48
CA GLU A 42 48.79 -11.07 -9.81
C GLU A 42 49.80 -12.19 -10.11
N LYS A 43 51.08 -11.89 -9.90
CA LYS A 43 52.20 -12.86 -10.08
C LYS A 43 52.50 -13.69 -8.83
N SER A 44 51.68 -13.52 -7.79
CA SER A 44 51.76 -14.19 -6.49
C SER A 44 50.41 -14.83 -6.15
N PRO A 45 50.38 -15.90 -5.34
CA PRO A 45 49.12 -16.41 -4.82
C PRO A 45 48.47 -15.35 -3.92
N VAL A 46 47.15 -15.22 -4.04
CA VAL A 46 46.36 -14.26 -3.26
C VAL A 46 45.40 -14.97 -2.32
N GLU A 47 45.13 -14.33 -1.18
CA GLU A 47 43.93 -14.58 -0.39
C GLU A 47 42.93 -13.47 -0.73
N VAL A 48 41.69 -13.84 -1.04
CA VAL A 48 40.62 -12.89 -1.36
C VAL A 48 39.57 -12.95 -0.27
N VAL A 49 39.25 -11.81 0.33
CA VAL A 49 38.19 -11.72 1.36
C VAL A 49 37.07 -10.84 0.84
N PHE A 50 35.86 -11.37 0.78
CA PHE A 50 34.64 -10.64 0.45
C PHE A 50 33.68 -10.68 1.63
N VAL A 51 33.31 -9.51 2.13
CA VAL A 51 32.38 -9.34 3.26
C VAL A 51 31.12 -8.69 2.71
N PHE A 52 29.97 -9.27 3.00
CA PHE A 52 28.69 -8.84 2.44
C PHE A 52 27.56 -8.93 3.48
N PRO A 53 26.57 -8.02 3.41
CA PRO A 53 25.38 -8.10 4.24
C PRO A 53 24.42 -9.19 3.75
N LEU A 54 23.60 -9.70 4.67
CA LEU A 54 22.34 -10.41 4.37
C LEU A 54 21.25 -9.92 5.32
N ASP A 55 20.02 -10.39 5.12
CA ASP A 55 18.95 -10.21 6.10
C ASP A 55 19.17 -11.15 7.30
N ASP A 56 18.98 -10.69 8.54
CA ASP A 56 18.98 -11.51 9.76
C ASP A 56 18.09 -12.78 9.69
N GLU A 57 17.02 -12.75 8.90
CA GLU A 57 16.10 -13.86 8.67
C GLU A 57 16.53 -14.76 7.48
N ALA A 58 17.72 -14.53 6.89
CA ALA A 58 18.30 -15.37 5.85
C ALA A 58 19.05 -16.58 6.44
N ALA A 59 18.70 -17.78 5.98
CA ALA A 59 19.30 -19.05 6.36
C ALA A 59 20.34 -19.48 5.32
N VAL A 60 21.63 -19.16 5.52
CA VAL A 60 22.73 -19.65 4.66
C VAL A 60 22.94 -21.14 4.92
N TYR A 61 22.66 -22.00 3.91
CA TYR A 61 22.50 -23.45 4.12
C TYR A 61 23.41 -24.36 3.28
N ALA A 62 24.19 -23.80 2.35
CA ALA A 62 25.19 -24.52 1.56
C ALA A 62 26.26 -23.58 1.00
N PHE A 63 27.47 -24.11 0.82
CA PHE A 63 28.60 -23.41 0.21
C PHE A 63 29.46 -24.40 -0.59
N GLU A 64 29.88 -24.03 -1.79
CA GLU A 64 30.71 -24.86 -2.66
C GLU A 64 31.68 -24.02 -3.52
N GLY A 65 32.77 -24.64 -3.94
CA GLY A 65 33.81 -24.00 -4.75
C GLY A 65 34.18 -24.84 -5.97
N LEU A 66 34.10 -24.24 -7.15
CA LEU A 66 34.74 -24.75 -8.37
C LEU A 66 36.14 -24.15 -8.44
N ILE A 67 37.16 -24.94 -8.09
CA ILE A 67 38.54 -24.50 -7.94
C ILE A 67 39.45 -25.44 -8.74
N GLY A 68 40.24 -24.90 -9.67
CA GLY A 68 41.13 -25.71 -10.53
C GLY A 68 40.40 -26.69 -11.47
N GLY A 69 39.07 -26.57 -11.61
CA GLY A 69 38.22 -27.49 -12.35
C GLY A 69 37.55 -28.57 -11.49
N THR A 70 37.98 -28.78 -10.24
CA THR A 70 37.30 -29.66 -9.28
C THR A 70 36.20 -28.90 -8.54
N ARG A 71 35.02 -29.51 -8.42
CA ARG A 71 33.91 -29.02 -7.58
C ARG A 71 34.04 -29.59 -6.18
N ILE A 72 34.15 -28.71 -5.19
CA ILE A 72 34.35 -29.03 -3.78
C ILE A 72 33.11 -28.55 -3.01
N GLU A 73 32.39 -29.47 -2.38
CA GLU A 73 31.34 -29.12 -1.42
C GLU A 73 32.00 -28.80 -0.07
N ALA A 74 31.75 -27.61 0.49
CA ALA A 74 32.30 -27.24 1.79
C ALA A 74 31.56 -27.99 2.91
N GLN A 75 32.25 -28.31 3.99
CA GLN A 75 31.68 -28.98 5.15
C GLN A 75 31.43 -27.96 6.26
N ILE A 76 30.22 -27.96 6.82
CA ILE A 76 29.92 -27.20 8.04
C ILE A 76 30.62 -27.84 9.24
N ARG A 77 31.31 -27.01 10.02
CA ARG A 77 32.06 -27.38 11.24
C ARG A 77 31.69 -26.44 12.37
N GLU A 78 32.11 -26.78 13.60
CA GLU A 78 32.23 -25.78 14.66
C GLU A 78 33.18 -24.67 14.18
N LYS A 79 32.85 -23.40 14.41
CA LYS A 79 33.52 -22.24 13.79
C LYS A 79 35.05 -22.29 13.96
N LYS A 80 35.53 -22.56 15.18
CA LYS A 80 36.97 -22.68 15.50
C LYS A 80 37.68 -23.86 14.82
N GLN A 81 36.94 -24.91 14.51
CA GLN A 81 37.46 -26.02 13.70
C GLN A 81 37.53 -25.63 12.21
N ALA A 82 36.56 -24.87 11.69
CA ALA A 82 36.60 -24.37 10.31
C ALA A 82 37.76 -23.38 10.10
N GLU A 83 37.91 -22.41 11.01
CA GLU A 83 39.02 -21.45 11.06
C GLU A 83 40.37 -22.19 11.05
N GLN A 84 40.55 -23.19 11.91
CA GLN A 84 41.78 -23.97 11.95
C GLN A 84 41.98 -24.84 10.69
N GLU A 85 40.96 -25.55 10.22
CA GLU A 85 41.05 -26.36 8.98
C GLU A 85 41.41 -25.49 7.75
N TYR A 86 40.98 -24.23 7.72
CA TYR A 86 41.36 -23.24 6.71
C TYR A 86 42.83 -22.79 6.86
N GLU A 87 43.23 -22.27 8.03
CA GLU A 87 44.60 -21.78 8.30
C GLU A 87 45.66 -22.87 8.13
N ASP A 88 45.41 -24.09 8.64
CA ASP A 88 46.31 -25.23 8.46
C ASP A 88 46.48 -25.53 6.96
N ALA A 89 45.39 -25.52 6.16
CA ALA A 89 45.44 -25.72 4.72
C ALA A 89 46.17 -24.59 3.97
N LEU A 90 46.04 -23.33 4.42
CA LEU A 90 46.81 -22.21 3.86
C LEU A 90 48.30 -22.37 4.10
N SER A 91 48.68 -22.77 5.32
CA SER A 91 50.08 -23.02 5.72
C SER A 91 50.72 -24.18 4.95
N GLU A 92 49.93 -25.20 4.58
CA GLU A 92 50.34 -26.31 3.72
C GLU A 92 50.32 -25.96 2.21
N GLY A 93 50.04 -24.70 1.86
CA GLY A 93 50.04 -24.22 0.47
C GLY A 93 48.91 -24.80 -0.39
N ARG A 94 47.83 -25.29 0.22
CA ARG A 94 46.62 -25.76 -0.47
C ARG A 94 45.64 -24.61 -0.68
N GLN A 95 44.80 -24.75 -1.70
CA GLN A 95 43.66 -23.86 -1.92
C GLN A 95 42.55 -24.21 -0.93
N ALA A 96 42.04 -23.22 -0.22
CA ALA A 96 40.97 -23.39 0.75
C ALA A 96 40.00 -22.21 0.68
N PHE A 97 38.77 -22.43 1.12
CA PHE A 97 37.72 -21.41 1.16
C PHE A 97 36.84 -21.57 2.40
N LEU A 98 36.45 -20.44 2.99
CA LEU A 98 35.75 -20.33 4.27
C LEU A 98 34.53 -19.41 4.10
N LEU A 99 33.38 -19.79 4.64
CA LEU A 99 32.20 -18.91 4.78
C LEU A 99 31.69 -18.98 6.21
N GLU A 100 31.62 -17.81 6.83
CA GLU A 100 31.26 -17.64 8.24
C GLU A 100 30.36 -16.42 8.46
N ARG A 101 29.69 -16.39 9.62
CA ARG A 101 28.97 -15.23 10.13
C ARG A 101 29.85 -14.46 11.11
N GLU A 102 29.68 -13.14 11.16
CA GLU A 102 30.28 -12.28 12.18
C GLU A 102 29.80 -12.69 13.58
N GLU A 103 30.64 -12.53 14.62
CA GLU A 103 30.34 -13.09 15.95
C GLU A 103 29.23 -12.31 16.70
N ASN A 104 29.18 -10.99 16.53
CA ASN A 104 28.32 -10.08 17.29
C ASN A 104 27.13 -9.50 16.49
N THR A 105 26.87 -10.00 15.28
CA THR A 105 25.72 -9.58 14.46
C THR A 105 25.32 -10.67 13.46
N SER A 106 24.02 -10.88 13.24
CA SER A 106 23.49 -11.91 12.34
C SER A 106 23.44 -11.52 10.86
N ASP A 107 23.64 -10.24 10.55
CA ASP A 107 23.41 -9.64 9.23
C ASP A 107 24.67 -9.46 8.37
N ILE A 108 25.83 -9.99 8.80
CA ILE A 108 27.12 -9.86 8.10
C ILE A 108 27.80 -11.22 7.96
N PHE A 109 28.25 -11.52 6.74
CA PHE A 109 28.94 -12.75 6.39
C PHE A 109 30.29 -12.44 5.71
N THR A 110 31.28 -13.30 6.00
CA THR A 110 32.64 -13.22 5.44
C THR A 110 32.91 -14.47 4.61
N CYS A 111 33.31 -14.26 3.35
CA CYS A 111 33.72 -15.29 2.41
C CYS A 111 35.19 -15.11 2.06
N SER A 112 36.03 -16.04 2.50
CA SER A 112 37.49 -16.04 2.26
C SER A 112 37.89 -17.13 1.27
N LEU A 113 38.80 -16.80 0.35
CA LEU A 113 39.37 -17.69 -0.67
C LEU A 113 40.90 -17.58 -0.63
N GLY A 114 41.56 -18.52 0.03
CA GLY A 114 43.00 -18.52 0.21
C GLY A 114 43.74 -19.32 -0.86
N ASN A 115 44.99 -18.91 -1.13
CA ASN A 115 45.89 -19.54 -2.10
C ASN A 115 45.30 -19.65 -3.52
N LEU A 116 44.61 -18.61 -4.01
CA LEU A 116 44.24 -18.49 -5.43
C LEU A 116 45.53 -18.22 -6.27
N PRO A 117 45.98 -19.15 -7.14
CA PRO A 117 47.27 -19.04 -7.80
C PRO A 117 47.33 -17.91 -8.85
N PRO A 118 48.53 -17.49 -9.29
CA PRO A 118 48.72 -16.57 -10.42
C PRO A 118 47.99 -17.05 -11.68
N ASP A 119 47.36 -16.12 -12.41
CA ASP A 119 46.46 -16.35 -13.55
C ASP A 119 45.30 -17.34 -13.27
N GLY A 120 45.04 -17.66 -11.99
CA GLY A 120 44.10 -18.68 -11.56
C GLY A 120 42.66 -18.18 -11.45
N GLU A 121 41.71 -19.07 -11.74
CA GLU A 121 40.27 -18.83 -11.60
C GLU A 121 39.65 -19.70 -10.50
N ALA A 122 38.62 -19.17 -9.84
CA ALA A 122 37.74 -19.90 -8.93
C ALA A 122 36.32 -19.34 -9.01
N THR A 123 35.30 -20.19 -8.86
CA THR A 123 33.92 -19.77 -8.62
C THR A 123 33.48 -20.28 -7.27
N LEU A 124 33.13 -19.39 -6.35
CA LEU A 124 32.50 -19.75 -5.08
C LEU A 124 31.00 -19.54 -5.19
N LYS A 125 30.21 -20.47 -4.67
CA LYS A 125 28.76 -20.45 -4.75
C LYS A 125 28.17 -20.70 -3.37
N LEU A 126 27.39 -19.74 -2.91
CA LEU A 126 26.63 -19.82 -1.67
C LEU A 126 25.15 -20.02 -1.98
N SER A 127 24.41 -20.62 -1.05
CA SER A 127 22.95 -20.75 -1.15
C SER A 127 22.29 -20.43 0.18
N TYR A 128 21.24 -19.59 0.12
CA TYR A 128 20.49 -19.15 1.28
C TYR A 128 19.00 -19.05 0.98
N VAL A 129 18.15 -19.14 2.00
CA VAL A 129 16.71 -18.88 1.89
C VAL A 129 16.25 -17.79 2.84
N GLN A 130 15.19 -17.08 2.47
CA GLN A 130 14.67 -15.96 3.25
C GLN A 130 13.15 -15.91 3.15
N ALA A 131 12.49 -15.57 4.26
CA ALA A 131 11.08 -15.22 4.28
C ALA A 131 10.89 -13.75 3.87
N LEU A 132 10.13 -13.49 2.81
CA LEU A 132 9.88 -12.15 2.26
C LEU A 132 8.69 -11.50 2.96
N ALA A 133 8.72 -10.19 3.19
CA ALA A 133 7.61 -9.46 3.82
C ALA A 133 6.66 -8.81 2.78
N PRO A 134 5.35 -8.69 3.08
CA PRO A 134 4.47 -7.78 2.37
C PRO A 134 4.70 -6.33 2.85
N GLU A 135 4.82 -5.39 1.90
CA GLU A 135 4.72 -3.95 2.17
C GLU A 135 3.24 -3.52 2.31
N PRO A 136 2.94 -2.29 2.81
CA PRO A 136 1.56 -1.84 3.07
C PRO A 136 0.62 -1.80 1.87
N ASP A 137 1.15 -1.74 0.65
CA ASP A 137 0.40 -1.76 -0.62
C ASP A 137 0.12 -3.20 -1.14
N GLY A 138 0.61 -4.22 -0.43
CA GLY A 138 0.50 -5.63 -0.80
C GLY A 138 1.64 -6.16 -1.67
N ALA A 139 2.67 -5.37 -1.98
CA ALA A 139 3.86 -5.86 -2.69
C ALA A 139 4.67 -6.84 -1.83
N ILE A 140 5.05 -8.00 -2.35
CA ILE A 140 6.04 -8.87 -1.72
C ILE A 140 7.44 -8.39 -2.10
N ARG A 141 8.21 -7.95 -1.11
CA ARG A 141 9.53 -7.37 -1.32
C ARG A 141 10.65 -8.41 -1.12
N PHE A 142 11.47 -8.58 -2.15
CA PHE A 142 12.80 -9.18 -2.05
C PHE A 142 13.87 -8.08 -2.15
N VAL A 143 14.94 -8.18 -1.37
CA VAL A 143 16.10 -7.29 -1.43
C VAL A 143 17.37 -8.15 -1.46
N LEU A 144 18.22 -7.92 -2.45
CA LEU A 144 19.62 -8.33 -2.44
C LEU A 144 20.47 -7.12 -2.00
N PRO A 145 20.96 -7.07 -0.75
CA PRO A 145 21.67 -5.90 -0.23
C PRO A 145 23.09 -5.81 -0.79
N ALA A 146 23.48 -4.59 -1.20
CA ALA A 146 24.78 -4.24 -1.79
C ALA A 146 25.48 -3.09 -1.06
N VAL A 147 24.89 -2.55 0.01
CA VAL A 147 25.46 -1.46 0.82
C VAL A 147 25.78 -1.96 2.23
N LEU A 148 27.04 -1.78 2.64
CA LEU A 148 27.57 -2.25 3.93
C LEU A 148 28.13 -1.06 4.71
N ASN A 149 27.28 -0.47 5.56
CA ASN A 149 27.68 0.65 6.42
C ASN A 149 28.70 0.19 7.47
N PRO A 150 29.68 1.03 7.84
CA PRO A 150 30.65 0.70 8.87
C PRO A 150 29.93 0.62 10.22
N ARG A 151 29.86 -0.54 10.86
CA ARG A 151 29.25 -0.64 12.19
C ARG A 151 30.12 0.14 13.21
N TYR A 152 29.54 1.03 14.04
CA TYR A 152 30.28 1.66 15.14
C TYR A 152 30.77 0.60 16.12
N ALA A 153 31.90 0.85 16.79
CA ALA A 153 32.46 -0.06 17.78
C ALA A 153 32.69 0.75 19.08
N PRO A 154 32.06 0.37 20.21
CA PRO A 154 32.14 1.10 21.48
C PRO A 154 33.56 1.34 22.00
N GLN A 155 33.74 2.40 22.80
CA GLN A 155 35.04 2.69 23.42
C GLN A 155 35.41 1.64 24.48
N GLY A 156 36.27 0.70 24.09
CA GLY A 156 36.78 -0.36 24.97
C GLY A 156 36.52 -1.79 24.49
N SER A 157 35.83 -1.98 23.36
CA SER A 157 35.67 -3.32 22.76
C SER A 157 37.01 -3.84 22.19
N GLU A 158 37.54 -4.93 22.74
CA GLU A 158 38.70 -5.64 22.16
C GLU A 158 38.31 -6.46 20.92
N GLY A 159 37.88 -5.78 19.85
CA GLY A 159 37.46 -6.40 18.59
C GLY A 159 37.76 -5.52 17.39
N ALA A 160 38.39 -6.10 16.36
CA ALA A 160 38.63 -5.42 15.09
C ALA A 160 37.36 -5.48 14.23
N ASN A 161 36.67 -4.35 14.08
CA ASN A 161 35.42 -4.31 13.33
C ASN A 161 35.67 -4.49 11.82
N VAL A 162 35.30 -5.67 11.29
CA VAL A 162 35.55 -6.09 9.91
C VAL A 162 35.10 -5.03 8.89
N THR A 163 33.90 -4.45 9.06
CA THR A 163 33.32 -3.46 8.13
C THR A 163 34.11 -2.15 7.99
N LYS A 164 34.97 -1.82 8.97
CA LYS A 164 35.83 -0.63 8.93
C LYS A 164 37.12 -0.83 8.14
N SER A 165 37.53 -2.08 7.91
CA SER A 165 38.76 -2.42 7.18
C SER A 165 38.57 -2.59 5.66
N ILE A 166 37.31 -2.76 5.21
CA ILE A 166 36.98 -3.01 3.81
C ILE A 166 37.30 -1.79 2.92
N PRO A 167 38.05 -1.95 1.81
CA PRO A 167 38.28 -0.89 0.84
C PRO A 167 36.98 -0.33 0.24
N ARG A 168 36.96 0.98 -0.04
CA ARG A 168 35.75 1.71 -0.44
C ARG A 168 35.96 2.47 -1.74
N VAL A 169 35.05 2.29 -2.70
CA VAL A 169 35.07 2.99 -4.00
C VAL A 169 33.75 3.73 -4.26
N PRO A 170 33.75 4.84 -5.02
CA PRO A 170 32.50 5.53 -5.34
C PRO A 170 31.54 4.68 -6.18
N LYS A 171 30.23 4.96 -6.10
CA LYS A 171 29.21 4.36 -6.98
C LYS A 171 29.59 4.50 -8.47
N GLY A 172 29.20 3.52 -9.28
CA GLY A 172 29.59 3.39 -10.70
C GLY A 172 31.06 3.02 -10.98
N GLN A 173 31.91 2.78 -9.97
CA GLN A 173 33.34 2.43 -10.14
C GLN A 173 33.71 1.07 -9.53
N LEU A 174 32.77 0.14 -9.42
CA LEU A 174 33.07 -1.22 -8.96
C LEU A 174 33.80 -2.03 -10.06
N PRO A 175 34.83 -2.81 -9.70
CA PRO A 175 35.60 -3.60 -10.66
C PRO A 175 34.94 -4.94 -11.02
N TYR A 176 33.68 -5.15 -10.61
CA TYR A 176 32.88 -6.35 -10.87
C TYR A 176 31.43 -6.01 -11.26
N THR A 177 30.84 -6.87 -12.08
CA THR A 177 29.45 -6.75 -12.54
C THR A 177 28.47 -7.55 -11.69
N LEU A 178 27.18 -7.23 -11.81
CA LEU A 178 26.06 -7.99 -11.25
C LEU A 178 25.15 -8.51 -12.36
N GLY A 179 24.84 -9.80 -12.33
CA GLY A 179 23.66 -10.37 -12.97
C GLY A 179 22.67 -10.88 -11.91
N LEU A 180 21.38 -10.68 -12.13
CA LEU A 180 20.32 -11.32 -11.32
C LEU A 180 19.19 -11.81 -12.22
N SER A 181 18.75 -13.04 -11.97
CA SER A 181 17.61 -13.71 -12.58
C SER A 181 16.66 -14.18 -11.48
N ALA A 182 15.37 -13.91 -11.63
CA ALA A 182 14.34 -14.30 -10.67
C ALA A 182 13.23 -15.10 -11.35
N THR A 183 12.99 -16.32 -10.88
CA THR A 183 11.82 -17.13 -11.23
C THR A 183 10.81 -17.04 -10.09
N LEU A 184 9.58 -16.69 -10.43
CA LEU A 184 8.50 -16.41 -9.49
C LEU A 184 7.40 -17.46 -9.67
N GLU A 185 6.98 -18.08 -8.58
CA GLU A 185 5.94 -19.12 -8.51
C GLU A 185 4.90 -18.71 -7.45
N SER A 186 3.66 -18.42 -7.86
CA SER A 186 2.57 -18.00 -6.97
C SER A 186 1.25 -18.68 -7.35
N PRO A 187 0.50 -19.26 -6.38
CA PRO A 187 -0.82 -19.85 -6.60
C PRO A 187 -1.94 -18.79 -6.77
N TYR A 188 -1.60 -17.51 -6.68
CA TYR A 188 -2.54 -16.37 -6.66
C TYR A 188 -2.31 -15.41 -7.83
N GLY A 189 -1.77 -15.91 -8.95
CA GLY A 189 -1.38 -15.10 -10.10
C GLY A 189 -0.19 -14.18 -9.82
N ILE A 190 0.45 -13.73 -10.90
CA ILE A 190 1.48 -12.69 -10.86
C ILE A 190 1.01 -11.58 -11.79
N ASN A 191 0.80 -10.39 -11.25
CA ASN A 191 0.23 -9.25 -11.95
C ASN A 191 1.33 -8.37 -12.58
N ARG A 192 2.31 -7.97 -11.76
CA ARG A 192 3.49 -7.19 -12.17
C ARG A 192 4.66 -7.41 -11.23
N VAL A 193 5.86 -7.03 -11.69
CA VAL A 193 7.08 -6.94 -10.87
C VAL A 193 7.72 -5.59 -11.14
N GLU A 194 8.11 -4.88 -10.09
CA GLU A 194 8.71 -3.55 -10.15
C GLU A 194 10.05 -3.52 -9.42
N SER A 195 10.93 -2.57 -9.76
CA SER A 195 12.25 -2.43 -9.18
C SER A 195 12.78 -1.01 -9.31
N LYS A 196 13.64 -0.60 -8.38
CA LYS A 196 14.49 0.60 -8.47
C LYS A 196 15.61 0.44 -9.54
N CYS A 197 15.83 -0.78 -10.06
CA CYS A 197 16.80 -1.11 -11.12
C CYS A 197 16.10 -1.44 -12.46
N THR A 198 16.80 -1.24 -13.59
CA THR A 198 16.28 -1.58 -14.93
C THR A 198 16.16 -3.10 -15.12
N LEU A 199 14.94 -3.57 -15.37
CA LEU A 199 14.60 -4.98 -15.61
C LEU A 199 14.45 -5.30 -17.12
N GLU A 200 14.69 -6.56 -17.49
CA GLU A 200 14.13 -7.12 -18.72
C GLU A 200 12.58 -7.22 -18.64
N PRO A 201 11.86 -7.20 -19.78
CA PRO A 201 10.42 -7.41 -19.79
C PRO A 201 10.00 -8.75 -19.16
N LEU A 202 9.09 -8.70 -18.19
CA LEU A 202 8.54 -9.84 -17.45
C LEU A 202 7.98 -10.93 -18.38
N ARG A 203 8.46 -12.17 -18.25
CA ARG A 203 8.10 -13.31 -19.11
C ARG A 203 7.27 -14.34 -18.34
N TYR A 204 5.98 -14.42 -18.62
CA TYR A 204 5.13 -15.48 -18.09
C TYR A 204 5.49 -16.84 -18.71
N ARG A 205 5.62 -17.88 -17.88
CA ARG A 205 5.90 -19.26 -18.28
C ARG A 205 4.66 -20.16 -18.28
N ALA A 206 3.57 -19.73 -17.64
CA ALA A 206 2.27 -20.39 -17.64
C ALA A 206 1.18 -19.40 -18.09
N GLU A 207 0.14 -19.90 -18.78
CA GLU A 207 -0.94 -19.06 -19.33
C GLU A 207 -1.81 -18.42 -18.23
N ASP A 208 -1.90 -19.07 -17.07
CA ASP A 208 -2.58 -18.61 -15.86
C ASP A 208 -1.76 -17.60 -15.02
N ARG A 209 -0.58 -17.19 -15.51
CA ARG A 209 0.38 -16.29 -14.83
C ARG A 209 0.87 -16.77 -13.45
N THR A 210 0.67 -18.03 -13.08
CA THR A 210 1.19 -18.58 -11.81
C THR A 210 2.72 -18.66 -11.77
N ILE A 211 3.37 -18.73 -12.94
CA ILE A 211 4.83 -18.75 -13.08
C ILE A 211 5.29 -17.63 -14.01
N ALA A 212 6.25 -16.82 -13.54
CA ALA A 212 6.90 -15.77 -14.32
C ALA A 212 8.42 -15.77 -14.12
N GLN A 213 9.15 -15.15 -15.05
CA GLN A 213 10.58 -14.88 -14.93
C GLN A 213 10.90 -13.42 -15.26
N VAL A 214 11.78 -12.82 -14.48
CA VAL A 214 12.34 -11.49 -14.72
C VAL A 214 13.86 -11.53 -14.51
N SER A 215 14.59 -10.56 -15.02
CA SER A 215 16.04 -10.44 -14.84
C SER A 215 16.44 -8.97 -14.85
N LEU A 216 17.58 -8.65 -14.24
CA LEU A 216 18.24 -7.37 -14.44
C LEU A 216 18.71 -7.24 -15.90
N ALA A 217 18.70 -6.02 -16.45
CA ALA A 217 19.29 -5.72 -17.75
C ALA A 217 20.82 -5.94 -17.76
N GLU A 218 21.45 -6.00 -18.95
CA GLU A 218 22.91 -6.11 -19.02
C GLU A 218 23.63 -4.86 -18.48
N GLY A 219 24.74 -5.07 -17.76
CA GLY A 219 25.68 -4.01 -17.39
C GLY A 219 25.52 -3.39 -16.00
N HIS A 220 24.62 -3.90 -15.14
CA HIS A 220 24.52 -3.42 -13.75
C HIS A 220 25.79 -3.67 -12.93
N GLN A 221 26.08 -2.75 -12.02
CA GLN A 221 27.07 -2.91 -10.95
C GLN A 221 26.34 -3.15 -9.62
N PHE A 222 26.99 -3.83 -8.67
CA PHE A 222 26.44 -4.06 -7.33
C PHE A 222 26.67 -2.83 -6.42
N ASP A 223 26.25 -1.65 -6.87
CA ASP A 223 26.56 -0.36 -6.22
C ASP A 223 25.42 0.22 -5.36
N ARG A 224 24.29 -0.49 -5.28
CA ARG A 224 23.09 -0.19 -4.48
C ARG A 224 22.29 -1.48 -4.25
N ASP A 225 21.45 -1.49 -3.22
CA ASP A 225 20.58 -2.63 -2.91
C ASP A 225 19.61 -2.91 -4.08
N VAL A 226 19.52 -4.16 -4.53
CA VAL A 226 18.62 -4.55 -5.64
C VAL A 226 17.31 -5.08 -5.07
N GLU A 227 16.25 -4.31 -5.30
CA GLU A 227 14.91 -4.59 -4.79
C GLU A 227 13.98 -5.12 -5.90
N LEU A 228 13.17 -6.13 -5.58
CA LEU A 228 12.06 -6.61 -6.42
C LEU A 228 10.76 -6.53 -5.63
N LEU A 229 9.80 -5.74 -6.12
CA LEU A 229 8.44 -5.61 -5.60
C LEU A 229 7.49 -6.45 -6.46
N MET A 230 6.93 -7.50 -5.89
CA MET A 230 6.15 -8.52 -6.62
C MET A 230 4.68 -8.45 -6.21
N TYR A 231 3.80 -8.21 -7.18
CA TYR A 231 2.37 -8.05 -6.94
C TYR A 231 1.59 -9.31 -7.38
N TYR A 232 0.94 -9.97 -6.42
CA TYR A 232 0.01 -11.08 -6.64
C TYR A 232 -1.44 -10.59 -6.61
N GLU A 233 -2.39 -11.38 -7.11
CA GLU A 233 -3.81 -10.98 -7.19
C GLU A 233 -4.53 -11.09 -5.83
N ASP A 234 -4.10 -12.02 -4.96
CA ASP A 234 -4.66 -12.20 -3.61
C ASP A 234 -3.56 -12.50 -2.57
N VAL A 235 -2.86 -11.44 -2.13
CA VAL A 235 -1.70 -11.54 -1.23
C VAL A 235 -2.06 -11.83 0.24
N HIS A 236 -3.28 -11.47 0.67
CA HIS A 236 -3.71 -11.59 2.07
C HIS A 236 -4.35 -12.95 2.40
N LYS A 237 -4.52 -13.82 1.42
CA LYS A 237 -5.11 -15.15 1.59
C LYS A 237 -4.20 -16.10 2.37
N PRO A 238 -4.64 -16.59 3.55
CA PRO A 238 -3.87 -17.52 4.35
C PRO A 238 -3.47 -18.77 3.54
N SER A 239 -2.20 -19.19 3.66
CA SER A 239 -1.62 -20.29 2.88
C SER A 239 -0.80 -21.25 3.74
N ALA A 240 -0.55 -22.44 3.21
CA ALA A 240 0.23 -23.49 3.86
C ALA A 240 1.09 -24.23 2.83
N LEU A 241 2.37 -24.41 3.14
CA LEU A 241 3.34 -25.14 2.32
C LEU A 241 3.96 -26.26 3.16
N LEU A 242 3.66 -27.51 2.79
CA LEU A 242 4.25 -28.71 3.39
C LEU A 242 5.36 -29.24 2.48
N GLU A 243 6.58 -29.32 3.00
CA GLU A 243 7.76 -29.80 2.29
C GLU A 243 8.17 -31.19 2.81
N ALA A 244 8.56 -32.09 1.91
CA ALA A 244 8.96 -33.45 2.27
C ALA A 244 10.34 -33.47 2.95
N GLY A 245 10.50 -34.32 3.98
CA GLY A 245 11.77 -34.50 4.69
C GLY A 245 12.87 -35.10 3.79
N LYS A 246 14.14 -34.79 4.11
CA LYS A 246 15.30 -35.20 3.32
C LYS A 246 15.41 -36.73 3.25
N PRO A 247 15.48 -37.35 2.06
CA PRO A 247 15.71 -38.79 1.92
C PRO A 247 16.98 -39.24 2.65
N GLY A 248 16.83 -40.24 3.53
CA GLY A 248 17.94 -40.81 4.31
C GLY A 248 18.36 -40.02 5.56
N ALA A 249 17.72 -38.89 5.88
CA ALA A 249 17.89 -38.25 7.19
C ALA A 249 17.27 -39.09 8.32
N ALA A 250 17.66 -38.80 9.57
CA ALA A 250 17.15 -39.52 10.74
C ALA A 250 15.64 -39.26 10.94
N PRO A 251 14.80 -40.30 11.15
CA PRO A 251 13.41 -40.11 11.58
C PRO A 251 13.34 -39.35 12.91
N ALA A 252 12.26 -38.58 13.14
CA ALA A 252 12.11 -37.70 14.30
C ALA A 252 13.14 -36.55 14.41
N SER A 253 13.83 -36.20 13.32
CA SER A 253 14.77 -35.07 13.25
C SER A 253 14.25 -33.91 12.42
N LEU A 254 14.79 -32.70 12.63
CA LEU A 254 14.37 -31.47 11.94
C LEU A 254 14.41 -31.59 10.42
N MET A 255 15.38 -32.32 9.86
CA MET A 255 15.53 -32.52 8.42
C MET A 255 14.89 -33.81 7.89
N GLY A 256 14.35 -34.67 8.76
CA GLY A 256 13.83 -36.00 8.40
C GLY A 256 12.31 -36.12 8.36
N ASP A 257 11.60 -35.42 9.24
CA ASP A 257 10.13 -35.35 9.18
C ASP A 257 9.68 -34.11 8.39
N PRO A 258 8.58 -34.19 7.60
CA PRO A 258 8.07 -33.07 6.79
C PRO A 258 7.88 -31.77 7.56
N ALA A 259 8.42 -30.67 7.02
CA ALA A 259 8.29 -29.32 7.58
C ALA A 259 7.13 -28.54 6.91
N LEU A 260 6.36 -27.85 7.74
CA LEU A 260 5.18 -27.07 7.38
C LEU A 260 5.43 -25.59 7.67
N LEU A 261 5.31 -24.75 6.65
CA LEU A 261 5.18 -23.30 6.77
C LEU A 261 3.71 -22.92 6.66
N LEU A 262 3.15 -22.31 7.69
CA LEU A 262 1.85 -21.64 7.64
C LEU A 262 2.05 -20.13 7.51
N THR A 263 1.20 -19.50 6.70
CA THR A 263 1.04 -18.06 6.57
C THR A 263 -0.38 -17.69 6.95
N LEU A 264 -0.56 -16.98 8.07
CA LEU A 264 -1.85 -16.48 8.54
C LEU A 264 -1.87 -14.94 8.52
N TYR A 265 -3.06 -14.36 8.40
CA TYR A 265 -3.28 -12.89 8.44
C TYR A 265 -4.42 -12.59 9.42
N PRO A 266 -4.14 -12.53 10.75
CA PRO A 266 -5.23 -12.56 11.72
C PRO A 266 -6.08 -11.28 11.75
N SER A 267 -7.40 -11.48 11.65
CA SER A 267 -8.40 -10.42 11.65
C SER A 267 -8.69 -9.95 13.08
N VAL A 268 -7.84 -9.07 13.60
CA VAL A 268 -8.10 -8.33 14.85
C VAL A 268 -9.12 -7.22 14.55
N PRO A 269 -10.30 -7.17 15.19
CA PRO A 269 -11.27 -6.10 14.96
C PRO A 269 -10.74 -4.74 15.42
N ALA A 270 -11.15 -3.67 14.73
CA ALA A 270 -10.79 -2.31 15.12
C ALA A 270 -11.23 -2.00 16.57
N PRO A 271 -10.39 -1.32 17.37
CA PRO A 271 -10.70 -1.03 18.77
C PRO A 271 -11.90 -0.08 18.90
N LYS A 272 -12.76 -0.34 19.90
CA LYS A 272 -13.99 0.44 20.15
C LYS A 272 -13.65 1.91 20.48
N PRO A 273 -14.23 2.93 19.79
CA PRO A 273 -13.90 4.34 19.98
C PRO A 273 -14.06 4.90 21.41
N SER A 274 -14.85 4.25 22.26
CA SER A 274 -15.06 4.65 23.65
C SER A 274 -13.91 4.30 24.61
N GLN A 275 -12.86 3.59 24.14
CA GLN A 275 -11.73 3.17 24.96
C GLN A 275 -10.54 4.11 24.74
N LYS A 276 -10.21 4.93 25.75
CA LYS A 276 -9.03 5.79 25.71
C LYS A 276 -7.76 4.96 25.54
N SER A 277 -7.00 5.23 24.48
CA SER A 277 -5.68 4.65 24.22
C SER A 277 -4.61 5.34 25.08
N THR A 278 -4.49 4.93 26.35
CA THR A 278 -3.41 5.38 27.23
C THR A 278 -2.11 4.63 26.94
N GLY A 279 -0.98 5.32 27.05
CA GLY A 279 0.36 4.75 26.84
C GLY A 279 1.48 5.69 27.31
N GLU A 280 2.69 5.17 27.40
CA GLU A 280 3.91 5.95 27.64
C GLU A 280 4.82 5.85 26.40
N PHE A 281 4.90 6.92 25.62
CA PHE A 281 5.57 6.95 24.31
C PHE A 281 6.99 7.53 24.42
N LEU A 282 8.00 6.70 24.21
CA LEU A 282 9.40 7.08 24.30
C LEU A 282 10.03 7.06 22.90
N PHE A 283 10.54 8.20 22.46
CA PHE A 283 11.23 8.32 21.17
C PHE A 283 12.74 8.37 21.42
N LEU A 284 13.48 7.36 20.96
CA LEU A 284 14.93 7.27 21.02
C LEU A 284 15.48 7.54 19.61
N LEU A 285 16.12 8.69 19.44
CA LEU A 285 16.57 9.20 18.15
C LEU A 285 18.09 9.29 18.10
N ASP A 286 18.66 8.66 17.08
CA ASP A 286 20.07 8.72 16.73
C ASP A 286 20.46 10.14 16.25
N ARG A 287 21.57 10.63 16.81
CA ARG A 287 22.23 11.92 16.52
C ARG A 287 23.74 11.70 16.30
N SER A 288 24.14 10.49 15.94
CA SER A 288 25.50 10.17 15.48
C SER A 288 25.82 10.90 14.17
N GLY A 289 27.10 11.01 13.82
CA GLY A 289 27.54 11.73 12.62
C GLY A 289 27.05 11.12 11.30
N SER A 290 26.72 9.83 11.25
CA SER A 290 26.14 9.18 10.07
C SER A 290 24.73 9.69 9.74
N MET A 291 24.01 10.23 10.73
CA MET A 291 22.70 10.88 10.53
C MET A 291 22.79 12.26 9.83
N GLU A 292 24.00 12.81 9.62
CA GLU A 292 24.22 13.99 8.77
C GLU A 292 24.13 13.66 7.26
N CYS A 293 24.25 12.39 6.88
CA CYS A 293 24.12 11.94 5.50
C CYS A 293 22.70 12.14 4.92
N ASN A 294 22.58 12.18 3.59
CA ASN A 294 21.30 12.11 2.89
C ASN A 294 20.65 10.72 3.01
N THR A 295 19.32 10.70 2.86
CA THR A 295 18.47 9.49 2.76
C THR A 295 18.66 8.74 1.44
N GLU A 296 18.88 9.48 0.34
CA GLU A 296 19.18 8.96 -0.99
C GLU A 296 20.42 9.70 -1.54
N TYR A 297 21.31 8.99 -2.22
CA TYR A 297 22.44 9.59 -2.95
C TYR A 297 22.49 9.04 -4.38
N SER A 298 21.80 9.74 -5.27
CA SER A 298 21.94 9.58 -6.71
C SER A 298 22.42 10.90 -7.33
N SER A 299 23.06 10.84 -8.51
CA SER A 299 23.40 12.02 -9.31
C SER A 299 22.17 12.80 -9.79
N ASP A 300 21.01 12.17 -9.75
CA ASP A 300 19.79 12.58 -10.44
C ASP A 300 18.75 13.16 -9.46
N SER A 301 19.11 13.27 -8.16
CA SER A 301 18.23 13.66 -7.06
C SER A 301 18.94 14.57 -6.02
N PRO A 302 19.47 15.76 -6.41
CA PRO A 302 20.21 16.65 -5.50
C PRO A 302 19.38 17.21 -4.33
N ASP A 303 18.04 17.04 -4.35
CA ASP A 303 17.10 17.56 -3.37
C ASP A 303 16.78 16.61 -2.20
N SER A 304 17.35 15.41 -2.17
CA SER A 304 17.14 14.39 -1.12
C SER A 304 17.40 14.91 0.30
N PRO A 305 16.50 14.71 1.28
CA PRO A 305 16.68 15.21 2.65
C PRO A 305 17.75 14.43 3.44
N MET A 306 18.37 15.11 4.41
CA MET A 306 19.27 14.51 5.41
C MET A 306 18.52 13.53 6.33
N ARG A 307 19.15 12.44 6.76
CA ARG A 307 18.57 11.41 7.64
C ARG A 307 18.01 12.03 8.92
N ILE A 308 18.78 12.90 9.57
CA ILE A 308 18.35 13.65 10.77
C ILE A 308 17.13 14.56 10.50
N GLN A 309 17.02 15.14 9.31
CA GLN A 309 15.89 16.03 8.96
C GLN A 309 14.60 15.24 8.75
N SER A 310 14.65 14.12 8.01
CA SER A 310 13.50 13.22 7.86
C SER A 310 13.04 12.62 9.19
N ALA A 311 13.98 12.33 10.09
CA ALA A 311 13.67 11.88 11.45
C ALA A 311 13.02 12.97 12.30
N LYS A 312 13.46 14.24 12.19
CA LYS A 312 12.83 15.41 12.85
C LYS A 312 11.39 15.62 12.37
N GLU A 313 11.15 15.60 11.06
CA GLU A 313 9.81 15.72 10.46
C GLU A 313 8.87 14.60 10.91
N THR A 314 9.37 13.36 10.91
CA THR A 314 8.64 12.18 11.40
C THR A 314 8.32 12.30 12.89
N LEU A 315 9.26 12.78 13.72
CA LEU A 315 9.04 13.01 15.14
C LEU A 315 8.00 14.11 15.40
N ILE A 316 7.96 15.17 14.58
CA ILE A 316 6.90 16.20 14.64
C ILE A 316 5.53 15.57 14.37
N LEU A 317 5.39 14.78 13.30
CA LEU A 317 4.16 14.08 12.93
C LEU A 317 3.68 13.10 14.03
N LEU A 318 4.60 12.33 14.62
CA LEU A 318 4.30 11.44 15.74
C LEU A 318 3.81 12.22 16.96
N LEU A 319 4.51 13.30 17.35
CA LEU A 319 4.13 14.15 18.48
C LEU A 319 2.79 14.86 18.27
N LYS A 320 2.43 15.25 17.05
CA LYS A 320 1.09 15.76 16.74
C LYS A 320 0.03 14.66 16.80
N SER A 321 0.37 13.43 16.38
CA SER A 321 -0.55 12.28 16.36
C SER A 321 -0.77 11.59 17.72
N LEU A 322 -0.03 11.96 18.78
CA LEU A 322 -0.23 11.39 20.11
C LEU A 322 -1.63 11.71 20.70
N PRO A 323 -2.29 10.74 21.38
CA PRO A 323 -3.59 10.93 22.00
C PRO A 323 -3.51 11.77 23.29
N LEU A 324 -4.58 12.51 23.60
CA LEU A 324 -4.69 13.25 24.86
C LEU A 324 -4.60 12.34 26.10
N GLY A 325 -3.87 12.81 27.12
CA GLY A 325 -3.73 12.12 28.40
C GLY A 325 -2.80 10.90 28.37
N CYS A 326 -1.95 10.76 27.35
CA CYS A 326 -0.79 9.87 27.39
C CYS A 326 0.43 10.54 28.05
N TYR A 327 1.47 9.75 28.33
CA TYR A 327 2.79 10.26 28.75
C TYR A 327 3.79 10.11 27.61
N PHE A 328 4.79 10.99 27.52
CA PHE A 328 5.86 10.86 26.53
C PHE A 328 7.23 11.40 27.00
N ASN A 329 8.29 10.95 26.34
CA ASN A 329 9.64 11.54 26.45
C ASN A 329 10.41 11.36 25.12
N ILE A 330 11.45 12.15 24.93
CA ILE A 330 12.34 12.10 23.76
C ILE A 330 13.78 11.99 24.29
N TYR A 331 14.56 11.08 23.72
CA TYR A 331 15.96 10.85 24.01
C TYR A 331 16.77 10.98 22.73
N GLY A 332 17.83 11.81 22.74
CA GLY A 332 18.84 11.82 21.69
C GLY A 332 20.02 10.96 22.11
N PHE A 333 20.65 10.23 21.18
CA PHE A 333 21.86 9.46 21.49
C PHE A 333 22.94 9.54 20.40
N GLY A 334 24.18 9.39 20.83
CA GLY A 334 25.37 9.26 20.01
C GLY A 334 26.51 8.63 20.83
N SER A 335 27.69 9.25 20.92
CA SER A 335 28.72 8.90 21.93
C SER A 335 28.25 9.13 23.37
N THR A 336 27.28 10.02 23.56
CA THR A 336 26.58 10.34 24.80
C THR A 336 25.09 10.37 24.52
N TYR A 337 24.23 10.44 25.55
CA TYR A 337 22.80 10.60 25.35
C TYR A 337 22.23 11.76 26.17
N ASP A 338 21.17 12.38 25.65
CA ASP A 338 20.38 13.39 26.33
C ASP A 338 18.89 13.00 26.38
N SER A 339 18.12 13.72 27.19
CA SER A 339 16.68 13.51 27.36
C SER A 339 15.95 14.84 27.41
N PHE A 340 14.78 14.93 26.79
CA PHE A 340 13.99 16.16 26.80
C PHE A 340 13.46 16.47 28.20
N TYR A 341 13.08 15.43 28.94
CA TYR A 341 12.61 15.50 30.32
C TYR A 341 13.31 14.41 31.17
N PRO A 342 13.62 14.66 32.47
CA PRO A 342 14.22 13.63 33.34
C PRO A 342 13.35 12.38 33.54
N GLN A 343 12.04 12.54 33.41
CA GLN A 343 11.03 11.47 33.38
C GLN A 343 9.93 11.88 32.39
N SER A 344 9.22 10.90 31.83
CA SER A 344 8.14 11.14 30.85
C SER A 344 7.05 12.05 31.43
N VAL A 345 6.66 13.08 30.66
CA VAL A 345 5.68 14.11 31.03
C VAL A 345 4.33 13.83 30.39
N GLU A 346 3.25 14.39 30.96
CA GLU A 346 1.92 14.29 30.35
C GLU A 346 1.88 15.07 29.03
N TYR A 347 1.19 14.52 28.04
CA TYR A 347 0.99 15.15 26.75
C TYR A 347 -0.08 16.24 26.83
N THR A 348 0.37 17.50 26.82
CA THR A 348 -0.45 18.72 26.91
C THR A 348 0.02 19.74 25.87
N GLN A 349 -0.73 20.84 25.67
CA GLN A 349 -0.31 21.92 24.76
C GLN A 349 1.08 22.48 25.10
N GLU A 350 1.38 22.66 26.39
CA GLU A 350 2.66 23.22 26.84
C GLU A 350 3.82 22.26 26.58
N THR A 351 3.67 20.98 26.95
CA THR A 351 4.74 19.98 26.76
C THR A 351 4.95 19.65 25.29
N MET A 352 3.87 19.62 24.50
CA MET A 352 3.91 19.47 23.03
C MET A 352 4.66 20.64 22.37
N SER A 353 4.25 21.88 22.59
CA SER A 353 4.91 23.05 21.96
C SER A 353 6.37 23.19 22.38
N LYS A 354 6.69 22.98 23.67
CA LYS A 354 8.07 22.99 24.19
C LYS A 354 8.93 21.88 23.58
N SER A 355 8.34 20.72 23.30
CA SER A 355 9.04 19.63 22.60
C SER A 355 9.26 19.96 21.13
N LEU A 356 8.27 20.48 20.41
CA LEU A 356 8.42 20.83 19.00
C LEU A 356 9.50 21.89 18.76
N GLN A 357 9.63 22.90 19.63
CA GLN A 357 10.72 23.86 19.55
C GLN A 357 12.09 23.14 19.62
N ARG A 358 12.31 22.31 20.65
CA ARG A 358 13.56 21.56 20.80
C ARG A 358 13.78 20.52 19.71
N VAL A 359 12.73 19.95 19.11
CA VAL A 359 12.86 19.06 17.94
C VAL A 359 13.37 19.82 16.72
N LYS A 360 12.91 21.06 16.47
CA LYS A 360 13.45 21.89 15.37
C LYS A 360 14.95 22.19 15.56
N GLU A 361 15.40 22.33 16.82
CA GLU A 361 16.80 22.59 17.23
C GLU A 361 17.74 21.36 17.08
N LEU A 362 17.24 20.13 16.88
CA LEU A 362 18.07 18.91 16.82
C LEU A 362 19.04 18.86 15.62
N GLN A 363 20.22 18.28 15.85
CA GLN A 363 21.29 18.06 14.87
C GLN A 363 21.95 16.67 15.06
N ALA A 364 22.85 16.30 14.16
CA ALA A 364 23.63 15.06 14.16
C ALA A 364 24.98 15.24 14.90
N ASP A 365 24.92 15.80 16.11
CA ASP A 365 26.02 16.41 16.86
C ASP A 365 26.58 15.56 18.01
N LEU A 366 26.03 14.37 18.27
CA LEU A 366 26.41 13.54 19.43
C LEU A 366 27.54 12.52 19.14
N GLY A 367 28.00 12.38 17.90
CA GLY A 367 29.24 11.67 17.55
C GLY A 367 29.07 10.21 17.13
N GLY A 368 29.43 9.25 18.01
CA GLY A 368 29.31 7.80 17.80
C GLY A 368 27.90 7.27 18.01
N THR A 369 27.72 5.98 18.30
CA THR A 369 26.38 5.32 18.25
C THR A 369 26.13 4.38 19.45
N GLU A 370 26.31 4.88 20.68
CA GLU A 370 26.26 4.12 21.95
C GLU A 370 24.82 3.87 22.46
N ILE A 371 24.02 3.11 21.71
CA ILE A 371 22.58 2.89 22.00
C ILE A 371 22.28 2.14 23.31
N LEU A 372 23.22 1.36 23.86
CA LEU A 372 22.99 0.53 25.04
C LEU A 372 22.74 1.36 26.32
N GLN A 373 23.45 2.48 26.49
CA GLN A 373 23.33 3.34 27.68
C GLN A 373 21.95 4.03 27.83
N PRO A 374 21.38 4.70 26.79
CA PRO A 374 20.04 5.27 26.90
C PRO A 374 18.96 4.20 27.07
N LEU A 375 19.12 3.00 26.51
CA LEU A 375 18.19 1.88 26.75
C LEU A 375 18.19 1.45 28.23
N GLN A 376 19.38 1.27 28.84
CA GLN A 376 19.50 0.99 30.27
C GLN A 376 18.92 2.12 31.13
N ALA A 377 19.14 3.39 30.75
CA ALA A 377 18.54 4.54 31.41
C ALA A 377 17.00 4.53 31.32
N ILE A 378 16.43 4.21 30.15
CA ILE A 378 14.99 4.07 29.93
C ILE A 378 14.40 2.93 30.78
N TYR A 379 15.02 1.74 30.79
CA TYR A 379 14.51 0.61 31.55
C TYR A 379 14.68 0.78 33.08
N SER A 380 15.63 1.60 33.53
CA SER A 380 15.74 2.00 34.95
C SER A 380 14.54 2.84 35.45
N GLN A 381 13.79 3.50 34.55
CA GLN A 381 12.62 4.28 34.95
C GLN A 381 11.41 3.37 35.20
N PRO A 382 10.72 3.51 36.36
CA PRO A 382 9.57 2.67 36.69
C PRO A 382 8.46 2.80 35.64
N CYS A 383 7.79 1.70 35.33
CA CYS A 383 6.66 1.69 34.40
C CYS A 383 5.41 2.26 35.07
N ARG A 384 4.60 3.00 34.31
CA ARG A 384 3.36 3.63 34.80
C ARG A 384 2.18 2.67 34.71
N GLU A 385 1.47 2.47 35.83
CA GLU A 385 0.27 1.64 35.89
C GLU A 385 -0.83 2.19 34.96
N GLY A 386 -1.37 1.35 34.06
CA GLY A 386 -2.35 1.75 33.05
C GLY A 386 -1.77 2.43 31.79
N TYR A 387 -0.45 2.60 31.71
CA TYR A 387 0.25 3.27 30.61
C TYR A 387 1.33 2.35 30.02
N PRO A 388 0.99 1.42 29.12
CA PRO A 388 1.96 0.51 28.51
C PRO A 388 3.02 1.28 27.72
N ARG A 389 4.30 1.00 28.00
CA ARG A 389 5.45 1.70 27.39
C ARG A 389 5.62 1.28 25.93
N GLN A 390 5.64 2.25 25.03
CA GLN A 390 5.91 2.09 23.60
C GLN A 390 7.23 2.82 23.30
N LEU A 391 8.27 2.08 22.94
CA LEU A 391 9.57 2.62 22.55
C LEU A 391 9.64 2.70 21.02
N PHE A 392 10.05 3.84 20.48
CA PHE A 392 10.28 4.09 19.07
C PHE A 392 11.76 4.41 18.87
N VAL A 393 12.48 3.61 18.07
CA VAL A 393 13.93 3.72 17.87
C VAL A 393 14.25 4.09 16.42
N PHE A 394 14.89 5.24 16.21
CA PHE A 394 15.28 5.75 14.89
C PHE A 394 16.81 5.77 14.80
N THR A 395 17.40 4.97 13.90
CA THR A 395 18.87 4.85 13.71
C THR A 395 19.20 4.33 12.31
N ASP A 396 20.38 4.63 11.80
CA ASP A 396 20.92 3.96 10.60
C ASP A 396 21.68 2.67 10.92
N GLY A 397 21.72 2.25 12.19
CA GLY A 397 22.16 0.92 12.60
C GLY A 397 23.66 0.68 12.46
N GLU A 398 24.48 1.73 12.50
CA GLU A 398 25.93 1.59 12.71
C GLU A 398 26.24 1.17 14.16
N VAL A 399 25.93 -0.06 14.57
CA VAL A 399 26.21 -0.61 15.92
C VAL A 399 26.88 -2.00 15.82
N SER A 400 27.86 -2.32 16.66
CA SER A 400 28.54 -3.64 16.66
C SER A 400 28.27 -4.55 17.85
N ASN A 401 27.75 -4.06 18.97
CA ASN A 401 27.35 -4.90 20.11
C ASN A 401 25.84 -5.27 20.05
N THR A 402 25.41 -5.65 18.84
CA THR A 402 23.99 -5.89 18.51
C THR A 402 23.34 -6.90 19.45
N ASP A 403 24.01 -8.01 19.75
CA ASP A 403 23.49 -9.05 20.65
C ASP A 403 23.34 -8.59 22.11
N GLU A 404 24.21 -7.71 22.62
CA GLU A 404 24.07 -7.11 23.96
C GLU A 404 22.82 -6.22 24.03
N VAL A 405 22.61 -5.40 22.98
CA VAL A 405 21.46 -4.50 22.86
C VAL A 405 20.15 -5.30 22.76
N ILE A 406 20.13 -6.35 21.93
CA ILE A 406 18.97 -7.25 21.82
C ILE A 406 18.72 -7.97 23.15
N ALA A 407 19.76 -8.40 23.88
CA ALA A 407 19.61 -9.01 25.19
C ALA A 407 19.06 -8.05 26.26
N GLU A 408 19.47 -6.78 26.26
CA GLU A 408 18.96 -5.73 27.15
C GLU A 408 17.46 -5.43 26.90
N VAL A 409 17.08 -5.33 25.62
CA VAL A 409 15.68 -5.18 25.19
C VAL A 409 14.85 -6.41 25.59
N ARG A 410 15.35 -7.62 25.29
CA ARG A 410 14.69 -8.91 25.59
C ARG A 410 14.44 -9.09 27.09
N ARG A 411 15.37 -8.64 27.95
CA ARG A 411 15.23 -8.66 29.42
C ARG A 411 14.05 -7.84 29.93
N HIS A 412 13.65 -6.81 29.18
CA HIS A 412 12.56 -5.90 29.51
C HIS A 412 11.32 -6.06 28.60
N SER A 413 11.26 -7.15 27.83
CA SER A 413 10.18 -7.49 26.90
C SER A 413 8.77 -7.53 27.51
N SER A 414 8.65 -7.83 28.81
CA SER A 414 7.36 -7.83 29.51
C SER A 414 6.84 -6.45 29.93
N SER A 415 7.64 -5.38 29.77
CA SER A 415 7.30 -4.04 30.25
C SER A 415 7.16 -2.97 29.15
N HIS A 416 7.49 -3.29 27.90
CA HIS A 416 7.37 -2.37 26.76
C HIS A 416 7.19 -3.11 25.42
N ARG A 417 6.75 -2.39 24.38
CA ARG A 417 6.94 -2.78 22.97
C ARG A 417 8.00 -1.89 22.31
N CYS A 418 8.78 -2.43 21.37
CA CYS A 418 9.79 -1.68 20.62
C CYS A 418 9.46 -1.65 19.12
N PHE A 419 9.26 -0.44 18.57
CA PHE A 419 9.10 -0.16 17.15
C PHE A 419 10.38 0.49 16.64
N SER A 420 10.95 -0.01 15.54
CA SER A 420 12.31 0.40 15.14
C SER A 420 12.42 0.67 13.65
N PHE A 421 13.22 1.68 13.32
CA PHE A 421 13.28 2.30 12.00
C PHE A 421 14.73 2.35 11.54
N GLY A 422 15.09 1.50 10.57
CA GLY A 422 16.39 1.50 9.91
C GLY A 422 16.42 2.56 8.80
N ILE A 423 17.28 3.56 8.95
CA ILE A 423 17.30 4.76 8.09
C ILE A 423 18.44 4.69 7.06
N GLY A 424 18.10 4.60 5.78
CA GLY A 424 19.03 4.62 4.64
C GLY A 424 19.50 3.24 4.18
N GLU A 425 20.13 3.21 2.99
CA GLU A 425 20.80 2.02 2.45
C GLU A 425 21.83 1.45 3.47
N GLY A 426 21.90 0.14 3.62
CA GLY A 426 22.87 -0.56 4.48
C GLY A 426 22.60 -0.56 6.00
N ALA A 427 21.43 -0.09 6.44
CA ALA A 427 21.04 -0.13 7.86
C ALA A 427 20.98 -1.57 8.42
N SER A 428 21.39 -1.76 9.68
CA SER A 428 21.50 -3.12 10.25
C SER A 428 20.15 -3.84 10.36
N THR A 429 20.01 -4.96 9.66
CA THR A 429 18.80 -5.79 9.76
C THR A 429 18.78 -6.55 11.08
N ALA A 430 19.94 -7.00 11.57
CA ALA A 430 20.11 -7.65 12.86
C ALA A 430 19.65 -6.75 14.02
N LEU A 431 20.14 -5.51 14.10
CA LEU A 431 19.75 -4.59 15.17
C LEU A 431 18.25 -4.26 15.09
N ILE A 432 17.79 -3.79 13.93
CA ILE A 432 16.43 -3.27 13.75
C ILE A 432 15.38 -4.39 13.91
N LYS A 433 15.52 -5.52 13.20
CA LYS A 433 14.60 -6.66 13.41
C LYS A 433 14.76 -7.25 14.81
N GLY A 434 15.98 -7.37 15.32
CA GLY A 434 16.30 -7.98 16.60
C GLY A 434 15.61 -7.29 17.78
N ILE A 435 15.69 -5.96 17.90
CA ILE A 435 15.06 -5.23 19.01
C ILE A 435 13.53 -5.22 18.91
N ALA A 436 12.96 -5.12 17.69
CA ALA A 436 11.52 -5.23 17.50
C ALA A 436 10.99 -6.62 17.84
N ARG A 437 11.66 -7.69 17.38
CA ARG A 437 11.33 -9.09 17.69
C ARG A 437 11.46 -9.37 19.19
N ALA A 438 12.50 -8.85 19.83
CA ALA A 438 12.78 -9.05 21.26
C ALA A 438 11.73 -8.44 22.20
N ALA A 439 11.04 -7.36 21.81
CA ALA A 439 10.02 -6.70 22.61
C ALA A 439 8.60 -6.72 21.97
N GLY A 440 8.39 -7.50 20.90
CA GLY A 440 7.05 -7.66 20.33
C GLY A 440 6.44 -6.39 19.69
N GLY A 441 7.25 -5.61 18.97
CA GLY A 441 6.77 -4.53 18.10
C GLY A 441 6.96 -4.85 16.62
N SER A 442 7.27 -3.85 15.79
CA SER A 442 7.60 -4.04 14.38
C SER A 442 8.86 -3.28 13.96
N ALA A 443 9.57 -3.84 12.99
CA ALA A 443 10.73 -3.27 12.34
C ALA A 443 10.35 -2.74 10.97
N GLU A 444 10.72 -1.50 10.68
CA GLU A 444 10.50 -0.82 9.41
C GLU A 444 11.84 -0.33 8.86
N PHE A 445 11.98 -0.28 7.53
CA PHE A 445 13.16 0.24 6.85
C PHE A 445 12.76 1.36 5.89
N ILE A 446 13.63 2.35 5.73
CA ILE A 446 13.42 3.53 4.89
C ILE A 446 14.62 3.68 3.95
N ALA A 447 14.42 3.39 2.66
CA ALA A 447 15.47 3.47 1.64
C ALA A 447 15.00 4.24 0.39
N GLY A 448 15.90 5.02 -0.22
CA GLY A 448 15.60 5.84 -1.40
C GLY A 448 14.44 6.81 -1.14
N LYS A 449 13.39 6.71 -1.95
CA LYS A 449 12.23 7.63 -1.96
C LYS A 449 11.09 7.24 -1.01
N GLU A 450 11.28 6.25 -0.15
CA GLU A 450 10.27 5.80 0.81
C GLU A 450 10.02 6.84 1.91
N ARG A 451 8.74 7.09 2.23
CA ARG A 451 8.38 8.06 3.27
C ARG A 451 8.40 7.44 4.66
N MET A 452 9.35 7.89 5.48
CA MET A 452 9.48 7.53 6.89
C MET A 452 8.19 7.81 7.68
N GLN A 453 7.54 8.92 7.34
CA GLN A 453 6.30 9.44 7.92
C GLN A 453 5.19 8.37 7.97
N ALA A 454 4.88 7.75 6.84
CA ALA A 454 3.82 6.75 6.74
C ALA A 454 4.14 5.46 7.51
N LYS A 455 5.36 4.91 7.37
CA LYS A 455 5.80 3.70 8.11
C LYS A 455 5.83 3.93 9.63
N ALA A 456 6.22 5.13 10.07
CA ALA A 456 6.22 5.52 11.48
C ALA A 456 4.80 5.70 12.04
N LEU A 457 3.88 6.31 11.31
CA LEU A 457 2.50 6.49 11.74
C LEU A 457 1.69 5.19 11.68
N GLN A 458 1.93 4.32 10.70
CA GLN A 458 1.41 2.95 10.72
C GLN A 458 1.91 2.18 11.95
N SER A 459 3.17 2.38 12.35
CA SER A 459 3.71 1.84 13.61
C SER A 459 3.10 2.50 14.86
N LEU A 460 2.70 3.77 14.81
CA LEU A 460 1.90 4.40 15.86
C LEU A 460 0.49 3.78 15.95
N LYS A 461 -0.15 3.43 14.83
CA LYS A 461 -1.40 2.62 14.83
C LYS A 461 -1.17 1.30 15.56
N LYS A 462 -0.09 0.56 15.23
CA LYS A 462 0.31 -0.70 15.91
C LYS A 462 0.57 -0.47 17.43
N ALA A 463 1.22 0.63 17.80
CA ALA A 463 1.51 1.00 19.19
C ALA A 463 0.28 1.45 20.01
N LEU A 464 -0.76 1.97 19.34
CA LEU A 464 -2.05 2.34 19.96
C LEU A 464 -3.02 1.14 20.07
N GLN A 465 -2.82 0.06 19.30
CA GLN A 465 -3.59 -1.17 19.43
C GLN A 465 -3.32 -1.86 20.79
N PRO A 466 -4.38 -2.25 21.54
CA PRO A 466 -4.23 -3.12 22.70
C PRO A 466 -3.50 -4.42 22.34
N ALA A 467 -2.65 -4.91 23.24
CA ALA A 467 -1.95 -6.17 23.01
C ALA A 467 -2.92 -7.35 22.87
N VAL A 468 -2.72 -8.17 21.83
CA VAL A 468 -3.34 -9.49 21.72
C VAL A 468 -2.67 -10.41 22.75
N THR A 469 -3.46 -11.22 23.45
CA THR A 469 -2.98 -12.08 24.54
C THR A 469 -3.52 -13.50 24.41
N ARG A 470 -2.98 -14.44 25.20
CA ARG A 470 -3.38 -15.87 25.19
C ARG A 470 -3.40 -16.49 23.78
N ILE A 471 -2.43 -16.11 22.95
CA ILE A 471 -2.23 -16.69 21.62
C ILE A 471 -1.89 -18.17 21.79
N SER A 472 -2.56 -19.02 21.02
CA SER A 472 -2.45 -20.47 21.12
C SER A 472 -2.79 -21.11 19.78
N LEU A 473 -2.08 -22.18 19.44
CA LEU A 473 -2.29 -22.98 18.24
C LEU A 473 -2.77 -24.37 18.65
N SER A 474 -3.76 -24.88 17.94
CA SER A 474 -4.28 -26.24 18.12
C SER A 474 -4.47 -26.89 16.75
N TRP A 475 -4.30 -28.21 16.71
CA TRP A 475 -4.19 -28.97 15.46
C TRP A 475 -5.19 -30.12 15.48
N ASP A 476 -5.92 -30.29 14.38
CA ASP A 476 -6.79 -31.44 14.12
C ASP A 476 -6.25 -32.16 12.88
N LEU A 477 -5.83 -33.40 13.05
CA LEU A 477 -5.04 -34.17 12.07
C LEU A 477 -5.53 -35.62 11.99
N PRO A 478 -5.36 -36.29 10.84
CA PRO A 478 -5.68 -37.71 10.69
C PRO A 478 -4.99 -38.61 11.74
N PRO A 479 -5.68 -39.66 12.24
CA PRO A 479 -5.13 -40.57 13.24
C PRO A 479 -3.77 -41.17 12.83
N GLY A 480 -2.77 -40.99 13.70
CA GLY A 480 -1.38 -41.41 13.46
C GLY A 480 -0.42 -40.26 13.16
N LEU A 481 -0.93 -39.06 12.85
CA LEU A 481 -0.13 -37.84 12.67
C LEU A 481 -0.17 -36.92 13.91
N LYS A 482 0.86 -36.10 14.06
CA LYS A 482 0.96 -35.01 15.04
C LYS A 482 1.69 -33.81 14.42
N ALA A 483 1.32 -32.60 14.80
CA ALA A 483 2.13 -31.41 14.55
C ALA A 483 2.92 -31.04 15.81
N GLU A 484 4.19 -30.68 15.64
CA GLU A 484 5.03 -30.09 16.68
C GLU A 484 5.55 -28.74 16.16
N LEU A 485 5.42 -27.67 16.96
CA LEU A 485 5.91 -26.34 16.59
C LEU A 485 7.44 -26.30 16.58
N VAL A 486 8.01 -25.60 15.59
CA VAL A 486 9.43 -25.28 15.54
C VAL A 486 9.60 -23.83 15.99
N GLY A 487 10.30 -23.62 17.10
CA GLY A 487 10.32 -22.36 17.83
C GLY A 487 9.05 -22.11 18.65
N SER A 488 8.93 -20.91 19.21
CA SER A 488 7.86 -20.50 20.13
C SER A 488 6.52 -20.17 19.46
N GLY A 489 6.51 -19.92 18.15
CA GLY A 489 5.33 -19.49 17.40
C GLY A 489 5.00 -17.99 17.58
N PRO A 490 3.81 -17.53 17.15
CA PRO A 490 3.48 -16.11 17.10
C PRO A 490 3.23 -15.54 18.51
N GLN A 491 4.18 -14.73 19.00
CA GLN A 491 4.07 -14.06 20.31
C GLN A 491 3.24 -12.76 20.28
N VAL A 492 3.11 -12.14 19.10
CA VAL A 492 2.38 -10.88 18.88
C VAL A 492 1.58 -10.97 17.57
N ILE A 493 0.44 -10.30 17.56
CA ILE A 493 -0.44 -10.13 16.41
C ILE A 493 -0.88 -8.66 16.39
N PHE A 494 -0.54 -7.93 15.32
CA PHE A 494 -1.15 -6.64 14.99
C PHE A 494 -2.23 -6.79 13.91
N GLN A 495 -3.20 -5.87 13.86
CA GLN A 495 -4.23 -5.88 12.82
C GLN A 495 -3.61 -5.81 11.42
N GLY A 496 -3.96 -6.76 10.53
CA GLY A 496 -3.44 -6.84 9.17
C GLY A 496 -2.01 -7.39 9.04
N GLN A 497 -1.33 -7.66 10.15
CA GLN A 497 0.01 -8.24 10.13
C GLN A 497 -0.04 -9.73 9.76
N ARG A 498 0.89 -10.15 8.90
CA ARG A 498 1.13 -11.56 8.61
C ARG A 498 1.85 -12.27 9.76
N CYS A 499 1.36 -13.43 10.17
CA CYS A 499 2.07 -14.38 11.03
C CYS A 499 2.62 -15.53 10.18
N LEU A 500 3.94 -15.77 10.27
CA LEU A 500 4.56 -17.00 9.79
C LEU A 500 4.74 -17.99 10.93
N ILE A 501 4.50 -19.27 10.68
CA ILE A 501 4.57 -20.33 11.69
C ILE A 501 5.23 -21.56 11.08
N TYR A 502 6.25 -22.11 11.76
CA TYR A 502 6.94 -23.33 11.36
C TYR A 502 6.52 -24.50 12.26
N ALA A 503 6.30 -25.68 11.68
CA ALA A 503 5.99 -26.91 12.41
C ALA A 503 6.54 -28.15 11.69
N GLN A 504 6.79 -29.24 12.41
CA GLN A 504 7.02 -30.57 11.83
C GLN A 504 5.73 -31.41 11.90
N ILE A 505 5.44 -32.16 10.83
CA ILE A 505 4.36 -33.15 10.80
C ILE A 505 4.96 -34.54 11.00
N ARG A 506 4.81 -35.10 12.21
CA ARG A 506 5.35 -36.40 12.62
C ARG A 506 4.33 -37.51 12.55
N GLY A 507 4.83 -38.73 12.32
CA GLY A 507 4.05 -39.97 12.34
C GLY A 507 3.91 -40.61 10.96
N GLN A 508 2.89 -41.45 10.80
CA GLN A 508 2.58 -42.09 9.52
C GLN A 508 1.10 -41.92 9.19
N HIS A 509 0.81 -41.42 8.00
CA HIS A 509 -0.55 -41.29 7.49
C HIS A 509 -1.13 -42.68 7.20
N GLN A 510 -2.30 -42.97 7.77
CA GLN A 510 -3.00 -44.21 7.50
C GLN A 510 -3.78 -44.04 6.19
N SER A 511 -3.54 -44.92 5.21
CA SER A 511 -3.97 -44.81 3.80
C SER A 511 -5.49 -44.80 3.53
N SER A 512 -6.30 -44.72 4.58
CA SER A 512 -7.77 -44.62 4.57
C SER A 512 -8.29 -43.31 5.20
N GLY A 513 -7.40 -42.42 5.62
CA GLY A 513 -7.73 -41.14 6.26
C GLY A 513 -7.88 -39.97 5.27
N SER A 514 -8.31 -38.81 5.80
CA SER A 514 -8.32 -37.55 5.02
C SER A 514 -6.90 -37.12 4.66
N ASN A 515 -6.72 -36.49 3.49
CA ASN A 515 -5.47 -35.83 3.09
C ASN A 515 -5.43 -34.35 3.51
N GLU A 516 -6.40 -33.88 4.30
CA GLU A 516 -6.41 -32.54 4.89
C GLU A 516 -6.00 -32.58 6.37
N GLY A 517 -5.17 -31.62 6.77
CA GLY A 517 -4.98 -31.21 8.16
C GLY A 517 -5.72 -29.89 8.44
N THR A 518 -6.04 -29.62 9.70
CA THR A 518 -6.64 -28.35 10.13
C THR A 518 -5.83 -27.75 11.28
N VAL A 519 -5.58 -26.44 11.21
CA VAL A 519 -4.96 -25.65 12.27
C VAL A 519 -5.94 -24.57 12.74
N VAL A 520 -6.04 -24.40 14.05
CA VAL A 520 -6.89 -23.41 14.71
C VAL A 520 -6.01 -22.49 15.56
N LEU A 521 -5.91 -21.23 15.12
CA LEU A 521 -5.30 -20.15 15.87
C LEU A 521 -6.36 -19.54 16.79
N GLN A 522 -6.08 -19.47 18.09
CA GLN A 522 -6.97 -18.89 19.09
C GLN A 522 -6.22 -17.82 19.89
N TYR A 523 -6.82 -16.64 20.04
CA TYR A 523 -6.24 -15.50 20.75
C TYR A 523 -7.32 -14.68 21.46
N GLN A 524 -6.91 -13.77 22.35
CA GLN A 524 -7.80 -12.88 23.10
C GLN A 524 -7.45 -11.40 22.87
N PHE A 525 -8.46 -10.59 22.55
CA PHE A 525 -8.34 -9.16 22.28
C PHE A 525 -9.56 -8.42 22.87
N GLN A 526 -9.33 -7.31 23.60
CA GLN A 526 -10.38 -6.59 24.36
C GLN A 526 -11.31 -7.54 25.17
N ASP A 527 -10.69 -8.44 25.93
CA ASP A 527 -11.31 -9.54 26.69
C ASP A 527 -12.12 -10.59 25.89
N GLN A 528 -12.33 -10.40 24.59
CA GLN A 528 -13.04 -11.33 23.72
C GLN A 528 -12.08 -12.37 23.11
N THR A 529 -12.51 -13.64 23.03
CA THR A 529 -11.73 -14.72 22.41
C THR A 529 -12.10 -14.88 20.94
N PHE A 530 -11.09 -14.85 20.09
CA PHE A 530 -11.19 -15.06 18.64
C PHE A 530 -10.61 -16.42 18.27
N LYS A 531 -11.11 -16.97 17.16
CA LYS A 531 -10.65 -18.24 16.59
C LYS A 531 -10.63 -18.11 15.08
N GLU A 532 -9.51 -18.45 14.48
CA GLU A 532 -9.35 -18.61 13.04
C GLU A 532 -9.04 -20.06 12.73
N THR A 533 -9.45 -20.55 11.57
CA THR A 533 -9.35 -21.97 11.22
C THR A 533 -8.94 -22.09 9.76
N MET A 534 -7.77 -22.69 9.53
CA MET A 534 -7.24 -22.99 8.22
C MET A 534 -7.22 -24.51 8.01
N LYS A 535 -7.65 -24.94 6.82
CA LYS A 535 -7.35 -26.27 6.30
C LYS A 535 -6.09 -26.21 5.42
N PHE A 536 -5.31 -27.28 5.42
CA PHE A 536 -4.14 -27.42 4.56
C PHE A 536 -3.99 -28.86 4.04
N SER A 537 -3.31 -29.01 2.90
CA SER A 537 -3.02 -30.31 2.31
C SER A 537 -1.88 -31.02 3.06
N LEU A 538 -2.03 -32.32 3.27
CA LEU A 538 -0.98 -33.21 3.79
C LEU A 538 -0.15 -33.86 2.68
N LEU A 539 -0.36 -33.45 1.42
CA LEU A 539 0.51 -33.81 0.29
C LEU A 539 1.77 -32.95 0.34
N ALA A 540 2.85 -33.52 0.88
CA ALA A 540 4.15 -32.85 0.95
C ALA A 540 4.78 -32.70 -0.46
N GLN A 541 5.42 -31.56 -0.71
CA GLN A 541 6.13 -31.27 -1.95
C GLN A 541 7.61 -31.70 -1.83
N GLU A 542 8.13 -32.38 -2.85
CA GLU A 542 9.57 -32.72 -2.94
C GLU A 542 10.38 -31.51 -3.41
N SER A 543 11.57 -31.33 -2.83
CA SER A 543 12.36 -30.10 -2.95
C SER A 543 13.82 -30.37 -2.58
N ASP A 544 14.74 -30.33 -3.55
CA ASP A 544 16.15 -30.74 -3.32
C ASP A 544 16.89 -29.84 -2.30
N ARG A 545 16.51 -28.56 -2.23
CA ARG A 545 17.20 -27.53 -1.42
C ARG A 545 16.63 -27.42 0.00
N LEU A 546 15.37 -27.82 0.18
CA LEU A 546 14.60 -27.84 1.43
C LEU A 546 14.39 -26.45 2.12
N PRO A 547 14.00 -25.39 1.40
CA PRO A 547 13.76 -24.05 1.94
C PRO A 547 12.90 -23.98 3.21
N VAL A 548 11.82 -24.75 3.33
CA VAL A 548 10.95 -24.70 4.52
C VAL A 548 11.68 -25.25 5.74
N HIS A 549 12.46 -26.33 5.56
CA HIS A 549 13.28 -26.90 6.64
C HIS A 549 14.40 -25.95 7.07
N ARG A 550 15.06 -25.23 6.15
CA ARG A 550 16.12 -24.27 6.50
C ARG A 550 15.55 -23.03 7.20
N LEU A 551 14.39 -22.51 6.78
CA LEU A 551 13.73 -21.40 7.47
C LEU A 551 13.26 -21.80 8.87
N ALA A 552 12.71 -23.02 9.04
CA ALA A 552 12.37 -23.56 10.35
C ALA A 552 13.61 -23.69 11.26
N ALA A 553 14.75 -24.10 10.70
CA ALA A 553 16.02 -24.14 11.42
C ALA A 553 16.51 -22.73 11.82
N GLN A 554 16.45 -21.74 10.93
CA GLN A 554 16.84 -20.35 11.23
C GLN A 554 15.96 -19.73 12.33
N ALA A 555 14.64 -19.94 12.27
CA ALA A 555 13.72 -19.48 13.32
C ALA A 555 14.04 -20.11 14.69
N LEU A 556 14.41 -21.39 14.72
CA LEU A 556 14.86 -22.06 15.95
C LEU A 556 16.22 -21.54 16.43
N LEU A 557 17.19 -21.32 15.52
CA LEU A 557 18.50 -20.77 15.85
C LEU A 557 18.37 -19.38 16.49
N GLN A 558 17.57 -18.48 15.94
CA GLN A 558 17.32 -17.14 16.49
C GLN A 558 16.76 -17.15 17.94
N GLU A 559 16.04 -18.20 18.35
CA GLU A 559 15.56 -18.37 19.74
C GLU A 559 16.64 -18.98 20.67
N LEU A 560 17.52 -19.83 20.14
CA LEU A 560 18.59 -20.50 20.87
C LEU A 560 19.84 -19.62 21.06
N GLU A 561 20.19 -18.78 20.09
CA GLU A 561 21.34 -17.87 20.20
C GLU A 561 21.11 -16.73 21.22
N GLY A 562 19.86 -16.51 21.67
CA GLY A 562 19.53 -15.47 22.64
C GLY A 562 19.99 -15.77 24.09
N VAL A 563 20.87 -14.91 24.62
CA VAL A 563 21.37 -14.85 26.01
C VAL A 563 20.24 -15.02 27.04
N GLY A 564 20.45 -15.89 28.04
CA GLY A 564 19.50 -16.14 29.12
C GLY A 564 19.86 -17.35 29.99
N GLU A 565 18.96 -17.76 30.90
CA GLU A 565 19.15 -18.99 31.67
C GLU A 565 19.28 -20.22 30.75
N LYS A 566 20.05 -21.23 31.19
CA LYS A 566 20.42 -22.44 30.41
C LYS A 566 21.22 -22.17 29.13
N GLU A 567 21.90 -21.01 29.02
CA GLU A 567 22.81 -20.64 27.92
C GLU A 567 23.60 -21.81 27.29
N LYS A 568 24.34 -22.60 28.09
CA LYS A 568 25.14 -23.73 27.58
C LYS A 568 24.32 -24.87 26.96
N GLU A 569 23.09 -25.08 27.42
CA GLU A 569 22.16 -26.07 26.85
C GLU A 569 21.60 -25.57 25.52
N LYS A 570 21.26 -24.27 25.45
CA LYS A 570 20.87 -23.60 24.21
C LYS A 570 22.00 -23.60 23.17
N GLN A 571 23.22 -23.21 23.55
CA GLN A 571 24.40 -23.20 22.68
C GLN A 571 24.64 -24.59 22.07
N ARG A 572 24.65 -25.64 22.90
CA ARG A 572 24.78 -27.03 22.44
C ARG A 572 23.67 -27.43 21.45
N LEU A 573 22.43 -27.01 21.70
CA LEU A 573 21.29 -27.31 20.81
C LEU A 573 21.33 -26.46 19.52
N ALA A 574 21.85 -25.24 19.56
CA ALA A 574 22.06 -24.40 18.38
C ALA A 574 23.14 -24.99 17.47
N LEU A 575 24.26 -25.46 18.04
CA LEU A 575 25.31 -26.17 17.32
C LEU A 575 24.77 -27.48 16.71
N GLU A 576 24.01 -28.28 17.46
CA GLU A 576 23.37 -29.51 16.97
C GLU A 576 22.34 -29.22 15.84
N THR A 577 21.55 -28.15 15.97
CA THR A 577 20.60 -27.69 14.95
C THR A 577 21.33 -27.21 13.69
N SER A 578 22.38 -26.41 13.85
CA SER A 578 23.18 -25.87 12.74
C SER A 578 23.87 -26.98 11.95
N LEU A 579 24.61 -27.88 12.62
CA LEU A 579 25.32 -28.98 11.97
C LEU A 579 24.38 -29.98 11.27
N SER A 580 23.16 -30.20 11.80
CA SER A 580 22.19 -31.13 11.20
C SER A 580 21.34 -30.50 10.08
N SER A 581 21.03 -29.20 10.17
CA SER A 581 20.28 -28.45 9.14
C SER A 581 21.16 -27.80 8.07
N GLY A 582 22.47 -27.73 8.28
CA GLY A 582 23.43 -27.03 7.44
C GLY A 582 23.35 -25.50 7.52
N VAL A 583 22.50 -24.92 8.38
CA VAL A 583 22.30 -23.47 8.48
C VAL A 583 23.39 -22.85 9.38
N VAL A 584 24.12 -21.85 8.88
CA VAL A 584 25.21 -21.18 9.60
C VAL A 584 24.70 -20.40 10.82
N CYS A 585 25.35 -20.57 11.97
CA CYS A 585 25.11 -19.80 13.20
C CYS A 585 26.43 -19.24 13.75
N SER A 586 26.42 -18.47 14.85
CA SER A 586 27.65 -17.90 15.46
C SER A 586 28.71 -18.95 15.83
N GLN A 587 28.28 -20.19 16.08
CA GLN A 587 29.13 -21.32 16.48
C GLN A 587 29.58 -22.20 15.30
N THR A 588 29.22 -21.88 14.06
CA THR A 588 29.58 -22.70 12.88
C THR A 588 30.07 -21.89 11.68
N ALA A 589 30.83 -22.56 10.82
CA ALA A 589 31.26 -22.03 9.52
C ALA A 589 31.44 -23.18 8.52
N TYR A 590 31.38 -22.85 7.23
CA TYR A 590 31.66 -23.77 6.13
C TYR A 590 33.13 -23.68 5.71
N VAL A 591 33.85 -24.79 5.73
CA VAL A 591 35.23 -24.88 5.20
C VAL A 591 35.31 -25.89 4.06
N GLY A 592 35.98 -25.51 2.97
CA GLY A 592 36.29 -26.37 1.83
C GLY A 592 37.79 -26.32 1.51
N ILE A 593 38.40 -27.48 1.29
CA ILE A 593 39.85 -27.62 1.02
C ILE A 593 40.02 -28.40 -0.27
N ASN A 594 40.81 -27.89 -1.20
CA ASN A 594 41.20 -28.65 -2.38
C ASN A 594 42.22 -29.73 -1.99
N THR A 595 41.80 -30.99 -2.06
CA THR A 595 42.64 -32.17 -1.80
C THR A 595 43.06 -32.90 -3.09
N GLU A 596 42.54 -32.50 -4.25
CA GLU A 596 42.83 -33.12 -5.55
C GLU A 596 44.03 -32.45 -6.24
N LEU A 597 45.22 -32.97 -5.94
CA LEU A 597 46.46 -32.85 -6.73
C LEU A 597 46.87 -31.44 -7.22
N GLY A 598 47.57 -30.72 -6.35
CA GLY A 598 48.50 -29.66 -6.75
C GLY A 598 49.85 -29.83 -6.05
N THR A 599 50.93 -29.29 -6.63
CA THR A 599 52.12 -28.95 -5.84
C THR A 599 51.76 -27.80 -4.90
N PRO A 600 52.08 -27.84 -3.59
CA PRO A 600 51.88 -26.73 -2.68
C PRO A 600 52.36 -25.41 -3.26
N LEU A 601 51.52 -24.37 -3.23
CA LEU A 601 51.84 -23.08 -3.81
C LEU A 601 52.96 -22.41 -3.01
N GLN A 602 54.03 -22.00 -3.70
CA GLN A 602 55.21 -21.40 -3.09
C GLN A 602 55.29 -19.91 -3.40
N GLY A 603 55.25 -19.08 -2.37
CA GLY A 603 55.39 -17.64 -2.44
C GLY A 603 54.86 -16.97 -1.18
N PRO A 604 55.02 -15.64 -1.04
CA PRO A 604 54.27 -14.89 -0.04
C PRO A 604 52.79 -14.82 -0.47
N LEU A 605 51.91 -15.37 0.37
CA LEU A 605 50.46 -15.18 0.21
C LEU A 605 50.11 -13.71 0.47
N THR A 606 49.37 -13.09 -0.46
CA THR A 606 48.98 -11.68 -0.36
C THR A 606 47.48 -11.57 -0.13
N ARG A 607 47.05 -11.10 1.04
CA ARG A 607 45.63 -10.85 1.36
C ARG A 607 45.14 -9.59 0.64
N ARG A 608 43.98 -9.69 0.00
CA ARG A 608 43.34 -8.65 -0.81
C ARG A 608 41.83 -8.63 -0.52
N ASP A 609 41.38 -7.64 0.24
CA ASP A 609 39.97 -7.45 0.58
C ASP A 609 39.20 -6.81 -0.60
N VAL A 610 38.03 -7.35 -0.95
CA VAL A 610 37.22 -6.90 -2.09
C VAL A 610 36.53 -5.56 -1.79
N PRO A 611 36.60 -4.56 -2.69
CA PRO A 611 36.03 -3.24 -2.41
C PRO A 611 34.50 -3.20 -2.45
N HIS A 612 33.93 -2.41 -1.54
CA HIS A 612 32.49 -2.11 -1.46
C HIS A 612 32.19 -0.71 -2.04
N PRO A 613 30.98 -0.45 -2.57
CA PRO A 613 30.52 0.91 -2.84
C PRO A 613 30.51 1.77 -1.57
N TYR A 614 30.84 3.06 -1.70
CA TYR A 614 30.75 4.06 -0.65
C TYR A 614 30.31 5.42 -1.17
N LEU A 615 29.73 6.21 -0.27
CA LEU A 615 29.14 7.52 -0.50
C LEU A 615 30.07 8.60 0.05
N LEU A 616 30.44 9.58 -0.76
CA LEU A 616 31.35 10.65 -0.36
C LEU A 616 30.66 11.63 0.59
N PRO A 617 31.10 11.79 1.86
CA PRO A 617 30.76 12.97 2.63
C PRO A 617 31.48 14.19 2.04
N PHE A 618 30.84 15.37 2.06
CA PHE A 618 31.55 16.62 1.81
C PHE A 618 32.54 16.88 2.95
N SER A 619 33.78 17.23 2.62
CA SER A 619 34.78 17.60 3.62
C SER A 619 34.44 18.96 4.24
N ALA A 620 34.14 18.99 5.54
CA ALA A 620 33.93 20.24 6.28
C ALA A 620 35.16 21.17 6.20
N PRO A 621 34.99 22.46 5.86
CA PRO A 621 36.11 23.38 5.66
C PRO A 621 36.60 24.00 6.97
N GLY A 622 37.72 23.53 7.52
CA GLY A 622 38.44 24.27 8.58
C GLY A 622 39.38 23.46 9.47
N GLY A 623 40.69 23.46 9.16
CA GLY A 623 41.71 22.91 10.05
C GLY A 623 43.06 22.61 9.37
N PRO A 624 44.09 23.46 9.52
CA PRO A 624 45.40 23.20 8.90
C PRO A 624 46.19 22.13 9.67
N ALA A 625 46.16 20.88 9.19
CA ALA A 625 46.98 19.80 9.71
C ALA A 625 48.47 20.05 9.42
N VAL A 626 49.24 20.44 10.44
CA VAL A 626 50.68 20.70 10.33
C VAL A 626 51.45 19.38 10.18
N PHE A 627 51.78 19.01 8.95
CA PHE A 627 52.69 17.90 8.66
C PHE A 627 54.12 18.22 9.15
N GLN A 628 54.50 17.72 10.33
CA GLN A 628 55.91 17.59 10.70
C GLN A 628 56.48 16.28 10.15
N SER A 629 57.26 16.38 9.08
CA SER A 629 57.96 15.25 8.47
C SER A 629 59.18 14.83 9.30
N VAL A 630 59.16 13.59 9.84
CA VAL A 630 60.34 12.96 10.45
C VAL A 630 60.62 11.63 9.75
N GLY A 631 61.46 11.66 8.72
CA GLY A 631 61.90 10.45 8.02
C GLY A 631 62.88 9.64 8.87
N MET A 632 62.58 8.37 9.14
CA MET A 632 63.52 7.49 9.86
C MET A 632 64.76 7.18 9.02
N ARG A 633 65.95 7.36 9.62
CA ARG A 633 67.15 6.62 9.24
C ARG A 633 67.45 5.56 10.30
N SER A 634 67.79 4.37 9.83
CA SER A 634 68.10 3.19 10.64
C SER A 634 69.23 3.42 11.66
N ARG A 635 69.08 2.91 12.90
CA ARG A 635 69.81 1.71 13.39
C ARG A 635 69.64 1.44 14.91
N GLN A 636 69.41 0.15 15.21
CA GLN A 636 70.01 -0.63 16.31
C GLN A 636 69.64 -0.40 17.80
N LEU A 637 69.36 -1.56 18.43
CA LEU A 637 69.70 -2.00 19.81
C LEU A 637 68.83 -1.62 21.03
N ARG A 638 68.17 -2.69 21.56
CA ARG A 638 68.02 -3.10 22.98
C ARG A 638 67.14 -2.27 23.94
N ALA A 639 66.15 -2.98 24.51
CA ALA A 639 65.83 -3.19 25.95
C ALA A 639 65.76 -1.96 26.91
N ALA A 640 64.86 -1.91 27.91
CA ALA A 640 63.99 -2.94 28.50
C ALA A 640 62.67 -2.33 29.07
N ALA A 641 61.79 -3.19 29.60
CA ALA A 641 60.59 -2.85 30.36
C ALA A 641 60.90 -2.77 31.89
N PRO A 642 59.92 -2.70 32.82
CA PRO A 642 58.84 -1.69 33.00
C PRO A 642 58.79 -1.16 34.46
N MET A 643 57.83 -0.26 34.80
CA MET A 643 57.14 -0.32 36.12
C MET A 643 55.86 0.54 36.23
N TYR A 644 54.99 0.13 37.16
CA TYR A 644 53.77 0.83 37.66
C TYR A 644 54.12 1.81 38.81
N MET A 645 53.25 2.79 39.11
CA MET A 645 52.42 2.80 40.35
C MET A 645 51.68 4.14 40.62
N MET A 646 50.44 3.98 41.10
CA MET A 646 49.43 4.92 41.66
C MET A 646 49.89 6.19 42.42
N CYS A 647 49.06 7.25 42.47
CA CYS A 647 48.09 7.53 43.57
C CYS A 647 47.81 9.04 43.93
N SER A 648 46.53 9.33 44.22
CA SER A 648 46.01 10.30 45.22
C SER A 648 45.87 11.82 44.96
N MET A 649 44.68 12.33 45.33
CA MET A 649 44.28 13.74 45.55
C MET A 649 44.45 14.12 47.05
N PRO A 650 44.38 15.40 47.48
CA PRO A 650 43.09 16.05 47.82
C PRO A 650 43.00 17.59 47.50
N GLY A 651 41.83 18.22 47.78
CA GLY A 651 41.54 19.67 47.58
C GLY A 651 42.01 20.60 48.73
N PRO A 652 41.31 21.71 49.11
CA PRO A 652 39.86 21.99 48.91
C PRO A 652 39.37 23.48 48.72
N LEU A 653 38.08 23.61 48.30
CA LEU A 653 37.03 24.57 48.74
C LEU A 653 37.10 26.12 48.61
N LEU A 654 35.87 26.71 48.56
CA LEU A 654 35.45 28.14 48.62
C LEU A 654 35.77 29.01 47.37
N ALA A 655 34.85 29.61 46.59
CA ALA A 655 33.43 30.06 46.66
C ALA A 655 33.22 31.58 46.90
N CYS A 656 32.64 32.25 45.91
CA CYS A 656 31.88 33.51 45.98
C CYS A 656 31.06 33.72 44.68
N SER A 657 30.08 34.63 44.66
CA SER A 657 29.01 34.68 43.64
C SER A 657 28.88 36.01 42.87
N ALA A 658 28.14 35.92 41.75
CA ALA A 658 27.71 36.93 40.77
C ALA A 658 27.40 38.37 41.24
N ASP A 659 27.55 39.31 40.29
CA ASP A 659 26.71 40.52 40.15
C ASP A 659 26.65 41.02 38.68
N CYS A 660 25.81 42.02 38.36
CA CYS A 660 25.23 42.19 37.00
C CYS A 660 25.67 43.42 36.14
N MET A 661 25.69 43.19 34.81
CA MET A 661 25.37 44.06 33.64
C MET A 661 25.88 45.52 33.45
N ASN A 662 26.32 45.76 32.19
CA ASN A 662 26.22 46.96 31.33
C ASN A 662 26.96 48.29 31.64
N GLU A 663 27.82 48.71 30.69
CA GLU A 663 27.68 49.86 29.74
C GLU A 663 28.86 49.73 28.72
N LEU A 664 28.67 49.87 27.39
CA LEU A 664 28.69 51.11 26.56
C LEU A 664 29.97 51.98 26.81
N GLU A 665 30.73 52.47 25.82
CA GLU A 665 30.47 52.69 24.38
C GLU A 665 31.82 52.83 23.60
N ASP A 666 31.87 52.58 22.28
CA ASP A 666 32.77 53.13 21.24
C ASP A 666 34.34 53.12 21.42
N THR A 667 35.20 53.27 20.38
CA THR A 667 35.04 53.76 18.99
C THR A 667 36.09 53.17 18.01
N LEU A 668 35.90 53.44 16.70
CA LEU A 668 36.86 53.41 15.56
C LEU A 668 37.01 52.11 14.74
N CYS A 669 36.32 52.11 13.60
CA CYS A 669 36.45 51.18 12.48
C CYS A 669 37.70 51.46 11.60
N SER A 670 38.05 50.51 10.73
CA SER A 670 38.39 50.81 9.33
C SER A 670 37.98 49.63 8.42
N GLU A 671 37.67 49.92 7.15
CA GLU A 671 36.87 49.04 6.27
C GLU A 671 37.73 48.20 5.31
N SER A 672 37.25 47.00 4.95
CA SER A 672 37.64 46.33 3.70
C SER A 672 36.54 45.40 3.17
N LEU A 673 35.70 45.96 2.29
CA LEU A 673 34.90 45.29 1.24
C LEU A 673 34.36 43.88 1.55
N CYS A 674 33.06 43.81 1.89
CA CYS A 674 32.26 42.60 1.68
C CYS A 674 32.02 42.39 0.18
N GLU A 675 32.03 41.14 -0.28
CA GLU A 675 31.20 40.73 -1.41
C GLU A 675 29.87 40.20 -0.84
N ASP A 676 28.75 40.69 -1.36
CA ASP A 676 27.43 40.31 -0.86
C ASP A 676 27.09 38.87 -1.26
N VAL A 677 27.21 37.94 -0.30
CA VAL A 677 26.61 36.61 -0.42
C VAL A 677 25.11 36.76 -0.27
N GLU A 678 24.38 36.75 -1.39
CA GLU A 678 22.91 36.73 -1.35
C GLU A 678 22.42 35.57 -0.48
N PRO A 679 21.43 35.80 0.41
CA PRO A 679 20.90 34.73 1.25
C PRO A 679 20.21 33.70 0.38
N THR A 680 20.73 32.46 0.38
CA THR A 680 20.12 31.33 -0.33
C THR A 680 18.65 31.19 0.07
N PRO A 681 17.73 31.01 -0.90
CA PRO A 681 16.30 30.99 -0.61
C PRO A 681 15.98 29.86 0.38
N LYS A 682 15.20 30.17 1.41
CA LYS A 682 14.65 29.15 2.31
C LYS A 682 13.81 28.19 1.46
N LYS A 683 14.12 26.90 1.50
CA LYS A 683 13.18 25.86 1.05
C LYS A 683 11.90 26.03 1.86
N GLU A 684 10.78 26.27 1.19
CA GLU A 684 9.48 26.39 1.86
C GLU A 684 9.10 25.00 2.40
N GLU A 685 8.86 24.90 3.71
CA GLU A 685 8.32 23.67 4.34
C GLU A 685 6.96 23.36 3.65
N SER A 686 6.69 22.09 3.35
CA SER A 686 5.50 21.73 2.54
C SER A 686 4.20 22.21 3.21
N PRO A 687 3.18 22.67 2.44
CA PRO A 687 1.90 23.11 3.01
C PRO A 687 1.24 22.09 3.94
N PHE A 688 1.44 20.79 3.65
CA PHE A 688 1.02 19.69 4.52
C PHE A 688 1.73 19.72 5.88
N LEU A 689 3.06 19.72 5.92
CA LEU A 689 3.82 19.79 7.18
C LEU A 689 3.53 21.08 7.96
N ASN A 690 3.33 22.21 7.26
CA ASN A 690 2.90 23.46 7.89
C ASN A 690 1.54 23.28 8.59
N LEU A 691 0.54 22.72 7.90
CA LEU A 691 -0.79 22.48 8.48
C LEU A 691 -0.71 21.55 9.69
N VAL A 692 0.04 20.45 9.59
CA VAL A 692 0.30 19.52 10.70
C VAL A 692 0.93 20.26 11.88
N SER A 693 1.88 21.17 11.63
CA SER A 693 2.57 21.94 12.68
C SER A 693 1.65 22.88 13.48
N LEU A 694 0.55 23.34 12.87
CA LEU A 694 -0.45 24.20 13.51
C LEU A 694 -1.46 23.46 14.40
N GLN A 695 -1.57 22.13 14.32
CA GLN A 695 -2.56 21.41 15.14
C GLN A 695 -2.23 21.51 16.64
N ASN A 696 -3.21 21.89 17.46
CA ASN A 696 -3.10 21.86 18.91
C ASN A 696 -3.04 20.42 19.45
N ALA A 697 -2.51 20.26 20.66
CA ALA A 697 -2.39 18.98 21.34
C ALA A 697 -3.74 18.32 21.62
N ASP A 698 -4.85 19.09 21.58
CA ASP A 698 -6.21 18.56 21.70
C ASP A 698 -6.82 18.08 20.38
N GLY A 699 -6.20 18.39 19.22
CA GLY A 699 -6.69 18.05 17.88
C GLY A 699 -7.28 19.23 17.12
N SER A 700 -7.53 20.36 17.77
CA SER A 700 -8.06 21.56 17.12
C SER A 700 -7.01 22.28 16.27
N TRP A 701 -7.48 23.12 15.34
CA TRP A 701 -6.66 24.20 14.76
C TRP A 701 -7.14 25.56 15.28
N PRO A 702 -6.22 26.50 15.59
CA PRO A 702 -6.55 27.90 15.81
C PRO A 702 -7.05 28.55 14.52
N LEU A 703 -7.80 29.65 14.63
CA LEU A 703 -8.00 30.57 13.51
C LEU A 703 -6.95 31.68 13.58
N ASP A 704 -5.94 31.61 12.73
CA ASP A 704 -4.83 32.57 12.64
C ASP A 704 -4.36 32.81 11.18
N SER A 705 -3.39 33.71 11.01
CA SER A 705 -2.78 34.09 9.74
C SER A 705 -2.12 32.91 9.01
N ASP A 706 -1.60 31.94 9.76
CA ASP A 706 -0.74 30.90 9.23
C ASP A 706 -1.61 29.78 8.65
N LEU A 707 -2.69 29.42 9.33
CA LEU A 707 -3.75 28.59 8.75
C LEU A 707 -4.39 29.28 7.55
N ALA A 708 -4.70 30.58 7.64
CA ALA A 708 -5.32 31.32 6.56
C ALA A 708 -4.45 31.30 5.28
N SER A 709 -3.14 31.50 5.44
CA SER A 709 -2.14 31.39 4.37
C SER A 709 -2.16 30.00 3.69
N ILE A 710 -2.13 28.91 4.47
CA ILE A 710 -2.16 27.53 3.95
C ILE A 710 -3.47 27.20 3.22
N LEU A 711 -4.58 27.77 3.69
CA LEU A 711 -5.90 27.65 3.04
C LEU A 711 -6.04 28.52 1.78
N GLY A 712 -5.08 29.42 1.49
CA GLY A 712 -5.16 30.37 0.37
C GLY A 712 -6.24 31.44 0.54
N LEU A 713 -6.57 31.81 1.79
CA LEU A 713 -7.66 32.71 2.15
C LEU A 713 -7.18 33.78 3.14
N SER A 714 -7.93 34.88 3.27
CA SER A 714 -7.76 35.79 4.42
C SER A 714 -8.57 35.35 5.64
N GLU A 715 -8.12 35.70 6.85
CA GLU A 715 -8.89 35.52 8.10
C GLU A 715 -10.30 36.12 8.02
N ALA A 716 -10.44 37.25 7.32
CA ALA A 716 -11.72 37.93 7.11
C ALA A 716 -12.68 37.13 6.22
N GLU A 717 -12.18 36.44 5.20
CA GLU A 717 -12.97 35.53 4.37
C GLU A 717 -13.38 34.28 5.16
N ILE A 718 -12.44 33.65 5.87
CA ILE A 718 -12.75 32.49 6.71
C ILE A 718 -13.83 32.84 7.75
N SER A 719 -13.69 34.00 8.40
CA SER A 719 -14.64 34.50 9.41
C SER A 719 -16.01 34.83 8.82
N SER A 720 -16.07 35.55 7.70
CA SER A 720 -17.34 35.96 7.05
C SER A 720 -18.10 34.79 6.43
N LYS A 721 -17.41 33.69 6.09
CA LYS A 721 -17.99 32.44 5.58
C LYS A 721 -18.33 31.42 6.69
N SER A 722 -18.02 31.70 7.96
CA SER A 722 -18.34 30.84 9.10
C SER A 722 -19.86 30.74 9.35
N PRO A 723 -20.41 29.53 9.62
CA PRO A 723 -21.82 29.40 9.99
C PRO A 723 -22.12 30.09 11.32
N ALA A 724 -23.21 30.86 11.36
CA ALA A 724 -23.69 31.44 12.62
C ALA A 724 -23.89 30.35 13.69
N GLN A 725 -23.46 30.63 14.92
CA GLN A 725 -23.39 29.72 16.08
C GLN A 725 -22.16 28.78 16.14
N VAL A 726 -21.28 28.74 15.14
CA VAL A 726 -20.02 27.97 15.19
C VAL A 726 -18.87 28.84 15.75
N ALA A 727 -18.07 28.29 16.66
CA ALA A 727 -16.91 29.00 17.24
C ALA A 727 -15.72 29.05 16.25
N PRO A 728 -14.85 30.09 16.29
CA PRO A 728 -13.76 30.26 15.32
C PRO A 728 -12.85 29.03 15.17
N ASN A 729 -12.35 28.47 16.27
CA ASN A 729 -11.47 27.29 16.22
C ASN A 729 -12.22 26.03 15.77
N THR A 730 -13.53 25.93 16.00
CA THR A 730 -14.37 24.83 15.47
C THR A 730 -14.45 24.91 13.95
N TRP A 731 -14.60 26.12 13.40
CA TRP A 731 -14.60 26.34 11.95
C TRP A 731 -13.21 26.11 11.33
N ALA A 732 -12.15 26.64 11.94
CA ALA A 732 -10.77 26.40 11.54
C ALA A 732 -10.40 24.90 11.52
N THR A 733 -10.79 24.14 12.56
CA THR A 733 -10.58 22.70 12.63
C THR A 733 -11.29 21.94 11.50
N VAL A 734 -12.53 22.32 11.17
CA VAL A 734 -13.25 21.74 10.03
C VAL A 734 -12.54 22.06 8.70
N LEU A 735 -12.10 23.32 8.51
CA LEU A 735 -11.37 23.72 7.30
C LEU A 735 -10.02 23.00 7.15
N ALA A 736 -9.31 22.75 8.25
CA ALA A 736 -8.05 22.00 8.24
C ALA A 736 -8.24 20.52 7.87
N ILE A 737 -9.22 19.83 8.47
CA ILE A 737 -9.57 18.44 8.10
C ILE A 737 -9.92 18.37 6.59
N LEU A 738 -10.72 19.31 6.11
CA LEU A 738 -11.08 19.38 4.70
C LEU A 738 -9.91 19.65 3.76
N TRP A 739 -8.97 20.50 4.17
CA TRP A 739 -7.77 20.74 3.38
C TRP A 739 -6.98 19.44 3.18
N LEU A 740 -6.90 18.58 4.20
CA LEU A 740 -6.28 17.25 4.09
C LEU A 740 -7.01 16.34 3.08
N HIS A 741 -8.34 16.25 3.18
CA HIS A 741 -9.18 15.48 2.24
C HIS A 741 -9.21 16.02 0.80
N ILE A 742 -8.80 17.27 0.56
CA ILE A 742 -8.77 17.89 -0.78
C ILE A 742 -7.36 17.90 -1.37
N ASN A 743 -6.33 18.17 -0.56
CA ASN A 743 -4.97 18.47 -1.04
C ASN A 743 -3.91 17.44 -0.60
N ALA A 744 -4.25 16.48 0.26
CA ALA A 744 -3.30 15.52 0.84
C ALA A 744 -3.82 14.06 0.84
N MET A 745 -4.77 13.69 -0.01
CA MET A 745 -5.35 12.34 -0.02
C MET A 745 -4.35 11.22 -0.34
N GLU A 746 -3.31 11.50 -1.12
CA GLU A 746 -2.18 10.58 -1.35
C GLU A 746 -1.38 10.30 -0.06
N GLN A 747 -1.50 11.17 0.95
CA GLN A 747 -0.85 11.09 2.25
C GLN A 747 -1.78 10.62 3.37
N LYS A 748 -2.89 9.92 3.08
CA LYS A 748 -3.90 9.56 4.10
C LYS A 748 -3.32 8.85 5.33
N ASP A 749 -2.40 7.89 5.12
CA ASP A 749 -1.67 7.20 6.20
C ASP A 749 -0.76 8.12 7.03
N GLU A 750 -0.43 9.32 6.53
CA GLU A 750 0.34 10.35 7.25
C GLU A 750 -0.54 11.28 8.12
N TRP A 751 -1.88 11.26 7.99
CA TRP A 751 -2.75 12.20 8.73
C TRP A 751 -4.06 11.68 9.31
N GLU A 752 -4.50 10.44 9.06
CA GLU A 752 -5.77 9.95 9.62
C GLU A 752 -5.81 9.96 11.16
N LEU A 753 -4.67 9.86 11.84
CA LEU A 753 -4.56 9.98 13.31
C LEU A 753 -4.76 11.43 13.78
N LEU A 754 -4.33 12.41 12.97
CA LEU A 754 -4.58 13.84 13.21
C LEU A 754 -6.07 14.16 13.00
N GLU A 755 -6.69 13.58 11.96
CA GLU A 755 -8.14 13.66 11.74
C GLU A 755 -8.92 13.02 12.90
N ALA A 756 -8.63 11.77 13.26
CA ALA A 756 -9.37 11.06 14.31
C ALA A 756 -9.35 11.81 15.65
N LYS A 757 -8.21 12.43 15.96
CA LYS A 757 -8.02 13.31 17.11
C LYS A 757 -8.85 14.61 16.99
N ALA A 758 -8.80 15.27 15.83
CA ALA A 758 -9.58 16.48 15.55
C ALA A 758 -11.10 16.23 15.58
N LEU A 759 -11.57 15.11 15.03
CA LEU A 759 -12.96 14.67 15.10
C LEU A 759 -13.37 14.40 16.55
N SER A 760 -12.56 13.70 17.34
CA SER A 760 -12.82 13.48 18.77
C SER A 760 -12.96 14.81 19.53
N TRP A 761 -12.19 15.84 19.17
CA TRP A 761 -12.32 17.18 19.74
C TRP A 761 -13.58 17.90 19.28
N LEU A 762 -13.93 17.84 17.99
CA LEU A 762 -15.16 18.42 17.45
C LEU A 762 -16.40 17.80 18.11
N HIS A 763 -16.44 16.48 18.28
CA HIS A 763 -17.52 15.76 18.99
C HIS A 763 -17.63 16.22 20.46
N ALA A 764 -16.51 16.39 21.17
CA ALA A 764 -16.51 16.87 22.55
C ALA A 764 -16.95 18.35 22.68
N THR A 765 -16.60 19.18 21.69
CA THR A 765 -16.77 20.65 21.76
C THR A 765 -18.14 21.13 21.26
N THR A 766 -18.73 20.45 20.27
CA THR A 766 -19.98 20.90 19.62
C THR A 766 -21.26 20.31 20.22
N GLY A 767 -21.16 19.21 20.97
CA GLY A 767 -22.30 18.54 21.59
C GLY A 767 -23.30 17.92 20.59
N PRO A 768 -24.48 17.50 21.07
CA PRO A 768 -25.42 16.71 20.26
C PRO A 768 -25.93 17.39 18.98
N GLN A 769 -25.93 18.73 18.93
CA GLN A 769 -26.56 19.49 17.82
C GLN A 769 -25.85 19.34 16.46
N LEU A 770 -24.56 18.96 16.47
CA LEU A 770 -23.85 18.50 15.27
C LEU A 770 -23.70 16.96 15.26
N ALA A 771 -23.54 16.33 16.42
CA ALA A 771 -23.36 14.87 16.51
C ALA A 771 -24.60 14.05 16.04
N GLU A 772 -25.83 14.55 16.22
CA GLU A 772 -27.05 13.87 15.71
C GLU A 772 -27.09 13.73 14.17
N ARG A 773 -26.24 14.47 13.44
CA ARG A 773 -26.04 14.29 11.98
C ARG A 773 -24.87 13.36 11.64
N SER A 774 -24.00 13.04 12.60
CA SER A 774 -22.85 12.14 12.41
C SER A 774 -23.17 10.70 12.86
N ASP A 775 -23.86 10.54 13.99
CA ASP A 775 -24.19 9.22 14.58
C ASP A 775 -25.17 8.36 13.73
N ARG A 776 -25.75 8.92 12.65
CA ARG A 776 -26.59 8.15 11.71
C ARG A 776 -25.81 7.35 10.67
N ALA A 777 -24.50 7.56 10.54
CA ALA A 777 -23.65 6.89 9.56
C ALA A 777 -22.97 5.59 10.07
N GLN A 778 -23.47 4.98 11.15
CA GLN A 778 -23.04 3.64 11.59
C GLN A 778 -24.12 2.58 11.29
N PRO A 779 -23.75 1.37 10.85
CA PRO A 779 -24.72 0.33 10.50
C PRO A 779 -25.56 -0.10 11.73
N PRO A 780 -26.86 -0.40 11.54
CA PRO A 780 -27.81 -0.57 12.64
C PRO A 780 -27.49 -1.80 13.50
N ARG A 781 -27.17 -1.57 14.78
CA ARG A 781 -26.97 -2.64 15.77
C ARG A 781 -28.28 -3.39 16.05
N THR A 782 -28.33 -4.66 15.65
CA THR A 782 -29.47 -5.57 15.83
C THR A 782 -29.86 -5.77 17.31
N ARG A 783 -30.83 -4.99 17.79
CA ARG A 783 -31.50 -5.20 19.09
C ARG A 783 -32.76 -6.05 18.91
N GLY A 784 -32.63 -7.37 19.03
CA GLY A 784 -33.77 -8.27 19.04
C GLY A 784 -34.74 -7.96 20.19
N ARG A 785 -36.04 -7.80 19.88
CA ARG A 785 -37.14 -7.76 20.85
C ARG A 785 -38.33 -8.56 20.33
N GLN A 786 -38.91 -9.39 21.19
CA GLN A 786 -40.03 -10.27 20.87
C GLN A 786 -41.38 -9.59 21.11
N ALA A 787 -42.22 -9.54 20.07
CA ALA A 787 -43.70 -9.54 20.10
C ALA A 787 -44.17 -9.60 18.63
N GLY A 788 -45.32 -10.14 18.25
CA GLY A 788 -46.37 -10.82 19.01
C GLY A 788 -47.66 -10.77 18.19
N ARG A 789 -48.12 -11.91 17.63
CA ARG A 789 -49.26 -11.93 16.69
C ARG A 789 -50.58 -11.48 17.35
N GLN A 790 -51.33 -10.63 16.68
CA GLN A 790 -52.80 -10.70 16.69
C GLN A 790 -53.41 -10.20 15.37
N THR A 791 -54.71 -10.46 15.19
CA THR A 791 -55.42 -10.48 13.88
C THR A 791 -56.71 -9.66 13.92
N ASP A 792 -57.45 -9.64 12.80
CA ASP A 792 -58.76 -8.97 12.53
C ASP A 792 -58.65 -7.51 12.02
N ARG A 793 -59.53 -6.99 11.13
CA ARG A 793 -60.62 -7.59 10.30
C ARG A 793 -60.99 -6.67 9.12
N ARG A 794 -61.79 -7.22 8.18
CA ARG A 794 -62.82 -6.58 7.29
C ARG A 794 -62.69 -5.07 7.01
N ALA A 795 -62.51 -4.61 5.77
CA ALA A 795 -63.42 -4.72 4.62
C ALA A 795 -64.84 -4.16 4.87
N ASP A 796 -65.16 -3.02 4.24
CA ASP A 796 -66.52 -2.73 3.75
C ASP A 796 -66.49 -1.79 2.53
N ARG A 797 -67.63 -1.63 1.83
CA ARG A 797 -67.69 -1.13 0.44
C ARG A 797 -68.89 -0.19 0.20
N ALA A 798 -68.68 0.93 -0.50
CA ALA A 798 -69.75 1.80 -0.98
C ALA A 798 -69.46 2.29 -2.43
N MET A 799 -70.48 2.30 -3.28
CA MET A 799 -70.45 2.80 -4.66
C MET A 799 -71.69 3.65 -4.92
N THR A 800 -71.56 4.66 -5.79
CA THR A 800 -72.48 5.06 -6.90
C THR A 800 -71.73 6.19 -7.65
N GLU A 801 -71.44 6.09 -8.95
CA GLU A 801 -72.36 6.26 -10.11
C GLU A 801 -72.88 7.72 -10.21
N LEU A 802 -72.97 8.39 -11.37
CA LEU A 802 -73.13 7.98 -12.79
C LEU A 802 -72.08 8.72 -13.70
N GLN A 803 -71.97 8.58 -15.03
CA GLN A 803 -72.95 8.23 -16.07
C GLN A 803 -72.29 7.68 -17.37
N GLU A 804 -73.05 6.99 -18.23
CA GLU A 804 -72.59 6.30 -19.46
C GLU A 804 -72.44 7.25 -20.69
N VAL A 805 -72.04 6.81 -21.90
CA VAL A 805 -72.88 6.14 -22.94
C VAL A 805 -72.04 5.31 -23.94
N GLN A 806 -72.68 4.40 -24.70
CA GLN A 806 -72.08 3.28 -25.45
C GLN A 806 -71.89 3.49 -26.98
N ILE A 807 -70.78 2.94 -27.49
CA ILE A 807 -70.61 1.99 -28.64
C ILE A 807 -71.60 2.00 -29.84
N THR A 808 -71.04 2.09 -31.06
CA THR A 808 -71.30 1.27 -32.28
C THR A 808 -70.05 1.39 -33.19
N GLU A 809 -69.36 0.34 -33.64
CA GLU A 809 -69.60 -0.54 -34.82
C GLU A 809 -69.61 0.21 -36.18
N GLU A 810 -69.07 -0.28 -37.32
CA GLU A 810 -68.88 -1.67 -37.81
C GLU A 810 -67.48 -1.98 -38.47
N LYS A 811 -67.38 -3.11 -39.18
CA LYS A 811 -66.20 -3.68 -39.89
C LYS A 811 -66.10 -3.27 -41.39
N PRO A 812 -64.97 -3.53 -42.08
CA PRO A 812 -64.63 -2.90 -43.37
C PRO A 812 -64.99 -3.71 -44.64
N LEU A 813 -64.94 -3.05 -45.80
CA LEU A 813 -64.91 -3.67 -47.14
C LEU A 813 -63.84 -3.04 -48.07
N LEU A 814 -63.45 -3.80 -49.10
CA LEU A 814 -62.24 -3.60 -49.91
C LEU A 814 -62.39 -2.65 -51.11
N ARG A 815 -61.28 -2.00 -51.51
CA ARG A 815 -60.94 -1.80 -52.93
C ARG A 815 -59.44 -1.59 -53.18
N ALA A 816 -59.03 -1.80 -54.43
CA ALA A 816 -57.69 -1.64 -54.98
C ALA A 816 -57.81 -1.34 -56.50
N PRO A 817 -56.72 -1.00 -57.23
CA PRO A 817 -55.55 -0.21 -56.85
C PRO A 817 -55.26 0.98 -57.81
N GLY A 818 -54.34 1.87 -57.44
CA GLY A 818 -53.47 2.55 -58.43
C GLY A 818 -53.76 4.01 -58.79
N ALA A 819 -53.28 4.95 -57.96
CA ALA A 819 -52.75 6.26 -58.37
C ALA A 819 -51.89 6.82 -57.20
N PRO A 820 -50.74 7.50 -57.44
CA PRO A 820 -50.03 8.21 -56.40
C PRO A 820 -50.72 9.56 -56.11
N ASP A 821 -51.05 9.81 -54.85
CA ASP A 821 -51.62 11.08 -54.38
C ASP A 821 -50.57 11.86 -53.57
N PRO A 822 -49.99 12.93 -54.11
CA PRO A 822 -48.90 13.66 -53.47
C PRO A 822 -49.33 14.40 -52.18
N GLY A 823 -50.63 14.52 -51.90
CA GLY A 823 -51.10 15.07 -50.63
C GLY A 823 -50.74 14.18 -49.44
N LYS A 824 -50.76 12.84 -49.62
CA LYS A 824 -50.52 11.89 -48.52
C LYS A 824 -49.06 11.77 -48.12
N ASP A 825 -48.12 11.89 -49.05
CA ASP A 825 -46.70 11.92 -48.69
C ASP A 825 -46.37 13.21 -47.93
N ALA A 826 -47.02 14.34 -48.24
CA ALA A 826 -46.87 15.58 -47.46
C ALA A 826 -47.44 15.44 -46.03
N GLU A 827 -48.64 14.84 -45.86
CA GLU A 827 -49.18 14.54 -44.52
C GLU A 827 -48.35 13.49 -43.76
N LEU A 828 -47.83 12.46 -44.43
CA LEU A 828 -47.02 11.41 -43.80
C LEU A 828 -45.62 11.93 -43.41
N ILE A 829 -45.02 12.81 -44.22
CA ILE A 829 -43.77 13.49 -43.89
C ILE A 829 -43.98 14.51 -42.78
N ALA A 830 -45.08 15.28 -42.80
CA ALA A 830 -45.43 16.16 -41.68
C ALA A 830 -45.67 15.37 -40.38
N ALA A 831 -46.38 14.24 -40.45
CA ALA A 831 -46.58 13.35 -39.30
C ALA A 831 -45.28 12.71 -38.79
N LYS A 832 -44.32 12.40 -39.68
CA LYS A 832 -42.97 11.96 -39.30
C LYS A 832 -42.17 13.07 -38.65
N LEU A 833 -42.11 14.26 -39.24
CA LEU A 833 -41.42 15.43 -38.65
C LEU A 833 -42.00 15.80 -37.28
N LEU A 834 -43.32 15.68 -37.09
CA LEU A 834 -44.00 15.86 -35.80
C LEU A 834 -43.81 14.68 -34.82
N GLN A 835 -43.37 13.50 -35.28
CA GLN A 835 -42.95 12.39 -34.42
C GLN A 835 -41.46 12.46 -34.06
N GLU A 836 -40.63 12.99 -34.96
CA GLU A 836 -39.21 13.27 -34.76
C GLU A 836 -39.01 14.42 -33.75
N GLN A 837 -39.77 15.51 -33.86
CA GLN A 837 -39.68 16.66 -32.93
C GLN A 837 -40.28 16.42 -31.53
N GLY A 838 -41.08 15.37 -31.35
CA GLY A 838 -41.74 15.06 -30.09
C GLY A 838 -42.88 16.01 -29.73
N GLN A 839 -43.75 15.58 -28.80
CA GLN A 839 -44.85 16.40 -28.29
C GLN A 839 -44.50 16.91 -26.89
N LYS A 840 -44.28 18.22 -26.74
CA LYS A 840 -43.99 18.88 -25.45
C LYS A 840 -45.31 19.17 -24.72
N HIS A 841 -45.50 18.55 -23.56
CA HIS A 841 -46.65 18.72 -22.68
C HIS A 841 -46.25 19.34 -21.35
N THR A 842 -47.24 19.96 -20.71
CA THR A 842 -47.11 20.62 -19.41
C THR A 842 -48.10 19.96 -18.45
N VAL A 843 -47.60 19.37 -17.37
CA VAL A 843 -48.41 18.60 -16.42
C VAL A 843 -48.41 19.32 -15.06
N GLU A 844 -49.61 19.59 -14.54
CA GLU A 844 -49.78 20.14 -13.19
C GLU A 844 -49.67 19.01 -12.15
N THR A 845 -48.92 19.25 -11.08
CA THR A 845 -48.69 18.30 -9.98
C THR A 845 -48.83 18.98 -8.62
N PRO A 846 -49.00 18.25 -7.50
CA PRO A 846 -49.09 18.83 -6.15
C PRO A 846 -47.88 19.67 -5.72
N TYR A 847 -46.73 19.53 -6.39
CA TYR A 847 -45.47 20.20 -6.05
C TYR A 847 -45.02 21.21 -7.12
N GLY A 848 -45.86 21.51 -8.11
CA GLY A 848 -45.57 22.46 -9.18
C GLY A 848 -45.88 21.91 -10.57
N VAL A 849 -45.44 22.64 -11.58
CA VAL A 849 -45.58 22.25 -12.98
C VAL A 849 -44.33 21.48 -13.43
N VAL A 850 -44.52 20.37 -14.13
CA VAL A 850 -43.45 19.58 -14.75
C VAL A 850 -43.64 19.54 -16.27
N THR A 851 -42.54 19.58 -17.00
CA THR A 851 -42.53 19.56 -18.48
C THR A 851 -42.11 18.17 -18.95
N ILE A 852 -42.82 17.62 -19.93
CA ILE A 852 -42.48 16.32 -20.53
C ILE A 852 -42.47 16.40 -22.06
N THR A 853 -41.57 15.66 -22.71
CA THR A 853 -41.56 15.49 -24.18
C THR A 853 -41.84 14.03 -24.51
N ILE A 854 -42.86 13.78 -25.35
CA ILE A 854 -43.33 12.43 -25.67
C ILE A 854 -42.99 12.08 -27.13
N HIS A 855 -42.32 10.94 -27.34
CA HIS A 855 -41.97 10.41 -28.66
C HIS A 855 -42.51 8.98 -28.87
N GLY A 856 -42.74 8.62 -30.13
CA GLY A 856 -43.28 7.32 -30.52
C GLY A 856 -44.82 7.24 -30.48
N THR A 857 -45.37 6.03 -30.46
CA THR A 857 -46.83 5.78 -30.42
C THR A 857 -47.17 4.63 -29.48
N PRO A 858 -48.24 4.72 -28.66
CA PRO A 858 -48.59 3.67 -27.69
C PRO A 858 -48.80 2.30 -28.35
N LYS A 859 -48.08 1.29 -27.85
CA LYS A 859 -48.22 -0.11 -28.26
C LYS A 859 -48.87 -0.91 -27.12
N PRO A 860 -49.93 -1.70 -27.38
CA PRO A 860 -50.67 -2.37 -26.33
C PRO A 860 -49.79 -3.40 -25.60
N LYS A 861 -49.89 -3.41 -24.26
CA LYS A 861 -49.08 -4.26 -23.34
C LYS A 861 -47.57 -4.02 -23.45
N ARG A 862 -47.15 -2.76 -23.46
CA ARG A 862 -45.75 -2.35 -23.24
C ARG A 862 -45.70 -1.16 -22.28
N PRO A 863 -44.70 -1.08 -21.40
CA PRO A 863 -44.41 0.10 -20.61
C PRO A 863 -43.96 1.27 -21.50
N ALA A 864 -43.98 2.48 -20.95
CA ALA A 864 -43.22 3.59 -21.51
C ALA A 864 -41.75 3.52 -21.03
N ILE A 865 -40.81 3.99 -21.85
CA ILE A 865 -39.46 4.33 -21.38
C ILE A 865 -39.54 5.75 -20.82
N LEU A 866 -39.35 5.93 -19.52
CA LEU A 866 -39.40 7.24 -18.87
C LEU A 866 -38.00 7.66 -18.46
N THR A 867 -37.53 8.82 -18.93
CA THR A 867 -36.17 9.30 -18.64
C THR A 867 -36.18 10.48 -17.66
N TYR A 868 -35.26 10.49 -16.69
CA TYR A 868 -35.08 11.60 -15.76
C TYR A 868 -33.60 12.04 -15.74
N HIS A 869 -33.35 13.31 -16.05
CA HIS A 869 -31.99 13.82 -16.27
C HIS A 869 -31.26 14.23 -14.98
N ASP A 870 -29.97 14.55 -15.09
CA ASP A 870 -29.13 15.00 -13.96
C ASP A 870 -29.11 16.54 -13.80
N VAL A 871 -28.51 17.03 -12.70
CA VAL A 871 -28.39 18.47 -12.41
C VAL A 871 -27.51 19.18 -13.43
N GLY A 872 -27.93 20.36 -13.89
CA GLY A 872 -27.21 21.16 -14.88
C GLY A 872 -27.44 20.70 -16.32
N GLN A 873 -28.13 19.58 -16.51
CA GLN A 873 -28.62 19.11 -17.80
C GLN A 873 -30.15 19.28 -17.87
N ASN A 874 -30.71 18.99 -19.03
CA ASN A 874 -32.13 18.73 -19.26
C ASN A 874 -32.26 17.45 -20.11
N HIS A 875 -33.46 17.05 -20.55
CA HIS A 875 -33.57 15.79 -21.31
C HIS A 875 -32.73 15.76 -22.59
N LEU A 876 -32.61 16.89 -23.29
CA LEU A 876 -31.81 17.00 -24.51
C LEU A 876 -30.32 16.82 -24.20
N SER A 877 -29.74 17.63 -23.30
CA SER A 877 -28.30 17.55 -23.00
C SER A 877 -27.90 16.29 -22.23
N CYS A 878 -28.84 15.58 -21.60
CA CYS A 878 -28.59 14.35 -20.86
C CYS A 878 -28.72 13.07 -21.73
N PHE A 879 -29.69 13.03 -22.66
CA PHE A 879 -30.10 11.79 -23.34
C PHE A 879 -30.10 11.83 -24.87
N ASP A 880 -30.09 13.00 -25.52
CA ASP A 880 -30.36 13.08 -26.96
C ASP A 880 -29.35 12.28 -27.81
N THR A 881 -28.06 12.35 -27.46
CA THR A 881 -26.98 11.55 -28.07
C THR A 881 -27.19 10.04 -27.94
N LEU A 882 -27.77 9.56 -26.83
CA LEU A 882 -28.08 8.14 -26.63
C LEU A 882 -29.29 7.74 -27.47
N PHE A 883 -30.38 8.51 -27.40
CA PHE A 883 -31.64 8.15 -28.05
C PHE A 883 -31.60 8.33 -29.58
N HIS A 884 -30.78 9.23 -30.11
CA HIS A 884 -30.50 9.34 -31.54
C HIS A 884 -29.44 8.36 -32.07
N PHE A 885 -28.83 7.52 -31.22
CA PHE A 885 -27.92 6.47 -31.67
C PHE A 885 -28.65 5.41 -32.53
N GLU A 886 -28.02 4.94 -33.62
CA GLU A 886 -28.68 4.11 -34.65
C GLU A 886 -29.27 2.81 -34.09
N ASP A 887 -28.51 2.07 -33.26
CA ASP A 887 -29.00 0.86 -32.59
C ASP A 887 -30.09 1.16 -31.53
N MET A 888 -30.12 2.37 -30.96
CA MET A 888 -31.09 2.75 -29.93
C MET A 888 -32.45 3.09 -30.55
N GLN A 889 -32.45 3.71 -31.75
CA GLN A 889 -33.64 3.90 -32.56
C GLN A 889 -34.34 2.56 -32.89
N GLU A 890 -33.57 1.50 -33.17
CA GLU A 890 -34.10 0.14 -33.36
C GLU A 890 -34.77 -0.46 -32.11
N ILE A 891 -34.40 0.00 -30.91
CA ILE A 891 -35.03 -0.35 -29.63
C ILE A 891 -36.29 0.50 -29.41
N ILE A 892 -36.13 1.82 -29.33
CA ILE A 892 -37.17 2.74 -28.85
C ILE A 892 -38.37 2.85 -29.80
N LYS A 893 -38.22 2.54 -31.10
CA LYS A 893 -39.35 2.40 -32.03
C LYS A 893 -40.40 1.37 -31.59
N ASN A 894 -40.11 0.55 -30.58
CA ASN A 894 -41.01 -0.44 -29.99
C ASN A 894 -41.71 0.02 -28.71
N PHE A 895 -41.44 1.23 -28.23
CA PHE A 895 -41.97 1.80 -26.99
C PHE A 895 -42.54 3.22 -27.25
N VAL A 896 -43.08 3.84 -26.20
CA VAL A 896 -43.22 5.30 -26.13
C VAL A 896 -42.10 5.79 -25.22
N VAL A 897 -41.44 6.88 -25.60
CA VAL A 897 -40.42 7.54 -24.77
C VAL A 897 -41.04 8.78 -24.15
N ILE A 898 -40.89 8.94 -22.84
CA ILE A 898 -41.36 10.09 -22.07
C ILE A 898 -40.13 10.70 -21.41
N HIS A 899 -39.63 11.78 -22.01
CA HIS A 899 -38.58 12.58 -21.43
C HIS A 899 -39.18 13.52 -20.40
N VAL A 900 -38.66 13.54 -19.16
CA VAL A 900 -39.11 14.44 -18.10
C VAL A 900 -38.02 15.48 -17.83
N ASP A 901 -38.36 16.77 -17.97
CA ASP A 901 -37.55 17.88 -17.49
C ASP A 901 -37.94 18.20 -16.04
N ALA A 902 -36.95 18.27 -15.15
CA ALA A 902 -37.19 18.74 -13.78
C ALA A 902 -37.66 20.21 -13.81
N PRO A 903 -38.53 20.65 -12.87
CA PRO A 903 -39.15 21.97 -12.94
C PRO A 903 -38.15 23.12 -13.15
N GLY A 904 -38.34 23.91 -14.21
CA GLY A 904 -37.49 25.05 -14.56
C GLY A 904 -36.16 24.71 -15.22
N MET A 905 -35.92 23.44 -15.57
CA MET A 905 -34.78 22.96 -16.36
C MET A 905 -35.11 22.88 -17.87
N GLU A 906 -36.39 22.92 -18.22
CA GLU A 906 -36.85 22.85 -19.60
C GLU A 906 -36.30 24.01 -20.45
N GLU A 907 -36.07 23.76 -21.75
CA GLU A 907 -35.59 24.82 -22.64
C GLU A 907 -36.58 26.00 -22.67
N GLY A 908 -36.04 27.21 -22.44
CA GLY A 908 -36.78 28.46 -22.37
C GLY A 908 -37.36 28.81 -20.99
N ALA A 909 -37.11 28.00 -19.95
CA ALA A 909 -37.65 28.23 -18.61
C ALA A 909 -37.32 29.64 -18.04
N PRO A 910 -38.31 30.38 -17.51
CA PRO A 910 -38.06 31.61 -16.78
C PRO A 910 -37.40 31.32 -15.43
N ALA A 911 -36.59 32.25 -14.92
CA ALA A 911 -36.06 32.14 -13.57
C ALA A 911 -37.18 32.26 -12.51
N PHE A 912 -37.21 31.33 -11.55
CA PHE A 912 -38.15 31.36 -10.43
C PHE A 912 -37.94 32.60 -9.54
N PRO A 913 -38.99 33.11 -8.88
CA PRO A 913 -38.86 34.27 -8.00
C PRO A 913 -37.97 33.98 -6.78
N LEU A 914 -37.29 35.02 -6.29
CA LEU A 914 -36.48 34.96 -5.06
C LEU A 914 -37.32 34.43 -3.89
N GLY A 915 -36.85 33.35 -3.26
CA GLY A 915 -37.56 32.66 -2.18
C GLY A 915 -38.52 31.56 -2.63
N TYR A 916 -38.57 31.21 -3.93
CA TYR A 916 -39.32 30.04 -4.40
C TYR A 916 -38.84 28.75 -3.73
N GLN A 917 -39.79 27.98 -3.18
CA GLN A 917 -39.50 26.74 -2.47
C GLN A 917 -39.48 25.57 -3.45
N TYR A 918 -38.28 25.26 -3.95
CA TYR A 918 -38.08 24.18 -4.93
C TYR A 918 -38.36 22.78 -4.34
N PRO A 919 -38.97 21.84 -5.08
CA PRO A 919 -39.26 20.49 -4.59
C PRO A 919 -38.00 19.70 -4.20
N SER A 920 -38.09 18.92 -3.12
CA SER A 920 -37.09 17.89 -2.77
C SER A 920 -37.09 16.73 -3.78
N LEU A 921 -36.01 15.94 -3.86
CA LEU A 921 -35.97 14.76 -4.74
C LEU A 921 -37.10 13.75 -4.44
N ASP A 922 -37.49 13.61 -3.16
CA ASP A 922 -38.66 12.82 -2.75
C ASP A 922 -39.95 13.35 -3.41
N GLN A 923 -40.16 14.67 -3.40
CA GLN A 923 -41.32 15.30 -4.02
C GLN A 923 -41.29 15.27 -5.56
N LEU A 924 -40.10 15.27 -6.17
CA LEU A 924 -39.94 15.06 -7.62
C LEU A 924 -40.28 13.61 -8.00
N ALA A 925 -39.95 12.62 -7.17
CA ALA A 925 -40.42 11.25 -7.36
C ALA A 925 -41.95 11.14 -7.25
N ASP A 926 -42.55 11.86 -6.30
CA ASP A 926 -44.01 11.93 -6.14
C ASP A 926 -44.74 12.72 -7.25
N MET A 927 -44.04 13.37 -8.19
CA MET A 927 -44.64 13.92 -9.42
C MET A 927 -44.94 12.85 -10.48
N ILE A 928 -44.20 11.74 -10.49
CA ILE A 928 -44.26 10.73 -11.55
C ILE A 928 -45.65 10.05 -11.66
N PRO A 929 -46.40 9.75 -10.57
CA PRO A 929 -47.78 9.29 -10.67
C PRO A 929 -48.69 10.21 -11.51
N CYS A 930 -48.55 11.52 -11.38
CA CYS A 930 -49.32 12.50 -12.16
C CYS A 930 -48.95 12.47 -13.65
N ILE A 931 -47.66 12.28 -13.96
CA ILE A 931 -47.18 12.11 -15.34
C ILE A 931 -47.80 10.84 -15.95
N LEU A 932 -47.72 9.69 -15.26
CA LEU A 932 -48.26 8.42 -15.77
C LEU A 932 -49.79 8.45 -15.94
N GLN A 933 -50.50 9.12 -15.02
CA GLN A 933 -51.93 9.36 -15.14
C GLN A 933 -52.27 10.26 -16.36
N TYR A 934 -51.49 11.32 -16.60
CA TYR A 934 -51.67 12.22 -17.74
C TYR A 934 -51.44 11.51 -19.08
N VAL A 935 -50.39 10.69 -19.18
CA VAL A 935 -50.08 9.93 -20.41
C VAL A 935 -50.87 8.62 -20.56
N ASN A 936 -51.67 8.25 -19.56
CA ASN A 936 -52.44 7.00 -19.49
C ASN A 936 -51.57 5.72 -19.65
N PHE A 937 -50.42 5.68 -18.96
CA PHE A 937 -49.57 4.49 -18.84
C PHE A 937 -49.66 3.87 -17.45
N THR A 938 -49.67 2.54 -17.38
CA THR A 938 -49.73 1.78 -16.12
C THR A 938 -48.36 1.42 -15.56
N SER A 939 -47.31 1.42 -16.38
CA SER A 939 -45.98 0.96 -16.02
C SER A 939 -44.88 1.61 -16.86
N ILE A 940 -43.66 1.67 -16.30
CA ILE A 940 -42.46 2.22 -16.96
C ILE A 940 -41.24 1.31 -16.89
N ILE A 941 -40.34 1.49 -17.85
CA ILE A 941 -38.91 1.20 -17.71
C ILE A 941 -38.23 2.56 -17.49
N GLY A 942 -37.64 2.78 -16.32
CA GLY A 942 -36.99 4.05 -15.97
C GLY A 942 -35.54 4.11 -16.44
N ILE A 943 -35.10 5.25 -16.97
CA ILE A 943 -33.68 5.53 -17.26
C ILE A 943 -33.29 6.86 -16.59
N GLY A 944 -32.35 6.83 -15.65
CA GLY A 944 -31.95 8.01 -14.90
C GLY A 944 -30.43 8.21 -14.87
N VAL A 945 -30.00 9.47 -14.81
CA VAL A 945 -28.60 9.86 -14.58
C VAL A 945 -28.52 10.68 -13.28
N GLY A 946 -27.61 10.32 -12.38
CA GLY A 946 -27.31 11.06 -11.15
C GLY A 946 -28.56 11.38 -10.31
N ALA A 947 -28.93 12.66 -10.22
CA ALA A 947 -30.14 13.11 -9.54
C ALA A 947 -31.43 12.45 -10.09
N GLY A 948 -31.53 12.28 -11.41
CA GLY A 948 -32.63 11.56 -12.04
C GLY A 948 -32.62 10.05 -11.74
N ALA A 949 -31.44 9.45 -11.57
CA ALA A 949 -31.33 8.06 -11.12
C ALA A 949 -31.83 7.90 -9.68
N TYR A 950 -31.46 8.81 -8.77
CA TYR A 950 -32.03 8.85 -7.41
C TYR A 950 -33.55 9.00 -7.43
N ILE A 951 -34.09 9.92 -8.25
CA ILE A 951 -35.54 10.18 -8.32
C ILE A 951 -36.31 8.93 -8.78
N LEU A 952 -35.84 8.23 -9.82
CA LEU A 952 -36.48 7.00 -10.31
C LEU A 952 -36.32 5.83 -9.32
N ALA A 953 -35.17 5.69 -8.67
CA ALA A 953 -34.98 4.75 -7.59
C ALA A 953 -35.97 5.01 -6.43
N ARG A 954 -36.05 6.26 -5.95
CA ARG A 954 -36.96 6.69 -4.89
C ARG A 954 -38.43 6.44 -5.24
N TYR A 955 -38.81 6.72 -6.48
CA TYR A 955 -40.14 6.45 -7.02
C TYR A 955 -40.47 4.94 -6.97
N SER A 956 -39.56 4.08 -7.43
CA SER A 956 -39.77 2.63 -7.46
C SER A 956 -39.92 1.98 -6.08
N LEU A 957 -39.28 2.53 -5.04
CA LEU A 957 -39.46 2.08 -3.65
C LEU A 957 -40.87 2.38 -3.12
N SER A 958 -41.47 3.49 -3.55
CA SER A 958 -42.86 3.86 -3.20
C SER A 958 -43.91 3.19 -4.11
N HIS A 959 -43.58 2.94 -5.38
CA HIS A 959 -44.51 2.53 -6.44
C HIS A 959 -43.99 1.32 -7.23
N ALA A 960 -43.53 0.27 -6.54
CA ALA A 960 -42.86 -0.87 -7.17
C ALA A 960 -43.72 -1.59 -8.24
N ASP A 961 -45.04 -1.59 -8.09
CA ASP A 961 -45.95 -2.29 -9.02
C ASP A 961 -46.15 -1.55 -10.37
N THR A 962 -45.61 -0.33 -10.52
CA THR A 962 -45.64 0.48 -11.76
C THR A 962 -44.25 0.65 -12.40
N VAL A 963 -43.22 -0.05 -11.92
CA VAL A 963 -41.87 -0.02 -12.48
C VAL A 963 -41.48 -1.44 -12.90
N GLU A 964 -41.31 -1.67 -14.20
CA GLU A 964 -40.92 -2.97 -14.76
C GLU A 964 -39.40 -3.19 -14.78
N GLY A 965 -38.62 -2.10 -14.77
CA GLY A 965 -37.16 -2.14 -14.63
C GLY A 965 -36.54 -0.75 -14.57
N LEU A 966 -35.30 -0.66 -14.07
CA LEU A 966 -34.55 0.58 -13.95
C LEU A 966 -33.16 0.50 -14.61
N VAL A 967 -32.75 1.57 -15.27
CA VAL A 967 -31.36 1.84 -15.66
C VAL A 967 -30.89 3.06 -14.87
N LEU A 968 -29.90 2.86 -14.01
CA LEU A 968 -29.45 3.86 -13.04
C LEU A 968 -27.97 4.17 -13.31
N ILE A 969 -27.75 5.27 -14.04
CA ILE A 969 -26.43 5.75 -14.43
C ILE A 969 -25.94 6.70 -13.34
N ASN A 970 -24.73 6.49 -12.82
CA ASN A 970 -24.10 7.34 -11.80
C ASN A 970 -24.96 7.58 -10.54
N ILE A 971 -25.74 6.59 -10.09
CA ILE A 971 -26.57 6.73 -8.89
C ILE A 971 -25.71 6.79 -7.62
N ASP A 972 -25.89 7.86 -6.82
CA ASP A 972 -25.56 7.84 -5.40
C ASP A 972 -26.86 7.65 -4.58
N PRO A 973 -27.02 6.50 -3.89
CA PRO A 973 -28.21 6.22 -3.08
C PRO A 973 -28.17 6.85 -1.68
N ASN A 974 -27.06 7.48 -1.28
CA ASN A 974 -26.84 7.97 0.07
C ASN A 974 -27.14 9.47 0.22
N ALA A 975 -27.37 9.92 1.45
CA ALA A 975 -27.29 11.34 1.78
C ALA A 975 -25.85 11.83 1.59
N LYS A 976 -25.68 13.07 1.13
CA LYS A 976 -24.34 13.67 0.94
C LYS A 976 -23.58 13.66 2.26
N GLY A 977 -22.42 13.01 2.30
CA GLY A 977 -21.64 12.79 3.51
C GLY A 977 -21.23 14.10 4.18
N TRP A 978 -20.95 14.08 5.49
CA TRP A 978 -20.51 15.29 6.19
C TRP A 978 -19.20 15.82 5.57
N MET A 979 -18.30 14.91 5.14
CA MET A 979 -17.09 15.24 4.39
C MET A 979 -17.43 15.93 3.07
N ASP A 980 -18.31 15.36 2.24
CA ASP A 980 -18.67 15.95 0.94
C ASP A 980 -19.41 17.28 1.08
N TRP A 981 -20.28 17.43 2.09
CA TRP A 981 -20.97 18.67 2.42
C TRP A 981 -19.96 19.76 2.85
N ALA A 982 -18.96 19.36 3.63
CA ALA A 982 -17.95 20.25 4.14
C ALA A 982 -16.91 20.60 3.04
N ALA A 983 -16.56 19.67 2.15
CA ALA A 983 -15.72 19.89 0.96
C ALA A 983 -16.46 20.77 -0.08
N HIS A 984 -17.77 20.57 -0.25
CA HIS A 984 -18.67 21.47 -0.99
C HIS A 984 -18.73 22.85 -0.36
N LYS A 985 -18.67 22.96 0.98
CA LYS A 985 -18.51 24.26 1.64
C LYS A 985 -17.17 24.90 1.31
N LEU A 986 -16.04 24.18 1.34
CA LEU A 986 -14.71 24.74 1.10
C LEU A 986 -14.48 25.13 -0.37
N THR A 987 -14.82 24.24 -1.31
CA THR A 987 -14.89 24.58 -2.75
C THR A 987 -15.89 25.69 -3.02
N GLY A 988 -16.99 25.76 -2.27
CA GLY A 988 -17.93 26.90 -2.30
C GLY A 988 -17.37 28.22 -1.72
N LEU A 989 -16.17 28.22 -1.12
CA LEU A 989 -15.45 29.44 -0.74
C LEU A 989 -14.53 29.95 -1.86
N THR A 990 -14.12 29.07 -2.79
CA THR A 990 -13.06 29.31 -3.78
C THR A 990 -13.50 29.14 -5.25
N SER A 991 -14.67 28.54 -5.50
CA SER A 991 -15.20 28.23 -6.84
C SER A 991 -16.67 28.61 -6.99
N SER A 992 -17.18 28.60 -8.22
CA SER A 992 -18.58 28.95 -8.53
C SER A 992 -19.49 27.71 -8.56
N ASN A 993 -20.79 27.88 -8.26
CA ASN A 993 -21.79 26.81 -8.37
C ASN A 993 -21.74 26.07 -9.73
N SER A 994 -21.45 26.77 -10.83
CA SER A 994 -21.33 26.16 -12.17
C SER A 994 -20.14 25.21 -12.27
N GLU A 995 -19.02 25.52 -11.63
CA GLU A 995 -17.83 24.64 -11.61
C GLU A 995 -18.04 23.43 -10.68
N MET A 996 -18.77 23.60 -9.57
CA MET A 996 -19.17 22.49 -8.70
C MET A 996 -20.10 21.49 -9.40
N ILE A 997 -20.94 21.96 -10.32
CA ILE A 997 -21.79 21.10 -11.17
C ILE A 997 -20.93 20.36 -12.21
N LEU A 998 -19.88 21.00 -12.75
CA LEU A 998 -18.93 20.31 -13.64
C LEU A 998 -18.12 19.23 -12.90
N GLN A 999 -17.74 19.47 -11.65
CA GLN A 999 -17.08 18.48 -10.76
C GLN A 999 -17.99 17.30 -10.37
N HIS A 1000 -19.31 17.47 -10.47
CA HIS A 1000 -20.28 16.37 -10.33
C HIS A 1000 -20.44 15.61 -11.66
N LEU A 1001 -20.51 16.32 -12.80
CA LEU A 1001 -20.76 15.70 -14.11
C LEU A 1001 -19.54 15.01 -14.74
N PHE A 1002 -18.30 15.36 -14.35
CA PHE A 1002 -17.07 14.94 -15.05
C PHE A 1002 -15.91 14.61 -14.09
N SER A 1003 -15.01 13.71 -14.52
CA SER A 1003 -13.81 13.35 -13.75
C SER A 1003 -12.79 14.49 -13.69
N GLN A 1004 -11.89 14.46 -12.70
CA GLN A 1004 -10.78 15.42 -12.61
C GLN A 1004 -9.85 15.34 -13.84
N GLU A 1005 -9.73 14.16 -14.47
CA GLU A 1005 -8.97 13.98 -15.71
C GLU A 1005 -9.69 14.60 -16.92
N GLU A 1006 -11.02 14.50 -17.02
CA GLU A 1006 -11.83 15.18 -18.05
C GLU A 1006 -11.78 16.70 -17.89
N LEU A 1007 -11.84 17.20 -16.64
CA LEU A 1007 -11.84 18.62 -16.31
C LEU A 1007 -10.47 19.27 -16.57
N SER A 1008 -9.38 18.60 -16.18
CA SER A 1008 -8.01 19.09 -16.40
C SER A 1008 -7.58 19.01 -17.87
N LYS A 1009 -7.99 17.96 -18.60
CA LYS A 1009 -7.87 17.91 -20.08
C LYS A 1009 -8.81 18.89 -20.79
N ASN A 1010 -9.83 19.39 -20.10
CA ASN A 1010 -10.84 20.31 -20.62
C ASN A 1010 -11.44 19.82 -21.96
N THR A 1011 -12.00 18.60 -21.95
CA THR A 1011 -12.55 17.93 -23.14
C THR A 1011 -13.66 18.73 -23.83
N GLU A 1012 -13.98 18.42 -25.10
CA GLU A 1012 -15.02 19.13 -25.86
C GLU A 1012 -16.38 19.14 -25.13
N LEU A 1013 -16.73 18.03 -24.46
CA LEU A 1013 -17.96 17.90 -23.67
C LEU A 1013 -17.94 18.77 -22.40
N VAL A 1014 -16.78 18.86 -21.72
CA VAL A 1014 -16.57 19.79 -20.59
C VAL A 1014 -16.66 21.25 -21.07
N GLN A 1015 -16.08 21.59 -22.22
CA GLN A 1015 -16.15 22.93 -22.79
C GLN A 1015 -17.60 23.32 -23.16
N GLN A 1016 -18.33 22.41 -23.80
CA GLN A 1016 -19.74 22.59 -24.15
C GLN A 1016 -20.61 22.81 -22.89
N GLN A 1017 -20.46 21.95 -21.88
CA GLN A 1017 -21.24 22.06 -20.64
C GLN A 1017 -20.86 23.32 -19.83
N ARG A 1018 -19.57 23.70 -19.78
CA ARG A 1018 -19.14 24.97 -19.16
C ARG A 1018 -19.66 26.19 -19.92
N HIS A 1019 -19.79 26.13 -21.24
CA HIS A 1019 -20.42 27.19 -22.04
C HIS A 1019 -21.92 27.32 -21.72
N VAL A 1020 -22.66 26.20 -21.68
CA VAL A 1020 -24.08 26.18 -21.30
C VAL A 1020 -24.28 26.77 -19.89
N LEU A 1021 -23.56 26.28 -18.88
CA LEU A 1021 -23.70 26.72 -17.49
C LEU A 1021 -23.25 28.17 -17.22
N SER A 1022 -22.49 28.79 -18.14
CA SER A 1022 -22.10 30.21 -18.06
C SER A 1022 -23.04 31.16 -18.81
N HIS A 1023 -23.87 30.64 -19.72
CA HIS A 1023 -24.80 31.44 -20.53
C HIS A 1023 -26.30 31.13 -20.23
N ALA A 1024 -26.58 30.17 -19.34
CA ALA A 1024 -27.93 29.77 -18.95
C ALA A 1024 -28.73 30.90 -18.28
N THR A 1025 -29.80 31.37 -18.95
CA THR A 1025 -30.73 32.37 -18.40
C THR A 1025 -31.51 31.87 -17.18
N ASN A 1026 -31.67 30.56 -17.04
CA ASN A 1026 -32.32 29.88 -15.92
C ASN A 1026 -31.31 29.37 -14.86
N LEU A 1027 -30.06 29.86 -14.83
CA LEU A 1027 -29.05 29.45 -13.83
C LEU A 1027 -29.54 29.49 -12.36
N PRO A 1028 -30.40 30.43 -11.92
CA PRO A 1028 -31.01 30.37 -10.58
C PRO A 1028 -31.85 29.10 -10.33
N ASN A 1029 -32.56 28.61 -11.34
CA ASN A 1029 -33.33 27.36 -11.26
C ASN A 1029 -32.37 26.18 -11.12
N ILE A 1030 -31.29 26.15 -11.93
CA ILE A 1030 -30.27 25.10 -11.88
C ILE A 1030 -29.64 25.02 -10.48
N GLN A 1031 -29.39 26.17 -9.85
CA GLN A 1031 -28.88 26.24 -8.47
C GLN A 1031 -29.90 25.76 -7.42
N LEU A 1032 -31.21 25.95 -7.66
CA LEU A 1032 -32.26 25.37 -6.81
C LEU A 1032 -32.34 23.84 -6.95
N TYR A 1033 -32.24 23.29 -8.17
CA TYR A 1033 -32.21 21.84 -8.39
C TYR A 1033 -30.93 21.21 -7.80
N TRP A 1034 -29.77 21.86 -7.98
CA TRP A 1034 -28.51 21.50 -7.31
C TRP A 1034 -28.64 21.50 -5.78
N SER A 1035 -29.33 22.48 -5.21
CA SER A 1035 -29.59 22.54 -3.75
C SER A 1035 -30.52 21.42 -3.28
N SER A 1036 -31.52 21.05 -4.08
CA SER A 1036 -32.39 19.88 -3.84
C SER A 1036 -31.58 18.57 -3.87
N TYR A 1037 -30.74 18.37 -4.89
CA TYR A 1037 -29.88 17.19 -4.98
C TYR A 1037 -28.89 17.07 -3.82
N ASN A 1038 -28.26 18.17 -3.40
CA ASN A 1038 -27.34 18.20 -2.25
C ASN A 1038 -28.05 18.07 -0.89
N SER A 1039 -29.39 18.07 -0.84
CA SER A 1039 -30.19 17.85 0.37
C SER A 1039 -31.02 16.56 0.34
N ARG A 1040 -30.66 15.63 -0.56
CA ARG A 1040 -31.20 14.26 -0.59
C ARG A 1040 -30.95 13.50 0.72
N ARG A 1041 -31.72 12.43 0.91
CA ARG A 1041 -31.63 11.51 2.06
C ARG A 1041 -31.07 10.17 1.61
N ASP A 1042 -30.74 9.31 2.56
CA ASP A 1042 -30.40 7.91 2.24
C ASP A 1042 -31.64 7.18 1.73
N LEU A 1043 -31.50 6.45 0.62
CA LEU A 1043 -32.50 5.48 0.16
C LEU A 1043 -32.61 4.26 1.09
N SER A 1044 -31.66 4.08 2.02
CA SER A 1044 -31.62 3.01 3.03
C SER A 1044 -31.75 1.60 2.44
N LEU A 1045 -31.11 1.36 1.28
CA LEU A 1045 -31.10 0.06 0.60
C LEU A 1045 -30.29 -0.98 1.41
N GLU A 1046 -30.89 -2.14 1.68
CA GLU A 1046 -30.23 -3.25 2.38
C GLU A 1046 -30.39 -4.58 1.62
N ARG A 1047 -29.29 -5.33 1.44
CA ARG A 1047 -29.29 -6.61 0.71
C ARG A 1047 -30.08 -7.67 1.47
N GLY A 1048 -31.28 -7.96 1.01
CA GLY A 1048 -32.22 -8.88 1.68
C GLY A 1048 -32.97 -8.27 2.88
N GLY A 1049 -32.91 -6.94 3.05
CA GLY A 1049 -33.73 -6.21 4.01
C GLY A 1049 -35.12 -5.84 3.45
N ASP A 1050 -35.93 -5.17 4.28
CA ASP A 1050 -37.30 -4.75 3.91
C ASP A 1050 -37.34 -3.64 2.83
N ILE A 1051 -36.22 -2.96 2.58
CA ILE A 1051 -36.09 -1.84 1.63
C ILE A 1051 -35.11 -2.22 0.52
N THR A 1052 -35.66 -2.66 -0.62
CA THR A 1052 -34.91 -2.97 -1.84
C THR A 1052 -35.81 -2.87 -3.08
N PHE A 1053 -35.24 -2.89 -4.28
CA PHE A 1053 -35.99 -2.83 -5.53
C PHE A 1053 -36.66 -4.18 -5.84
N LYS A 1054 -37.91 -4.16 -6.33
CA LYS A 1054 -38.65 -5.38 -6.75
C LYS A 1054 -38.58 -5.66 -8.25
N CYS A 1055 -37.99 -4.75 -9.03
CA CYS A 1055 -37.81 -4.88 -10.47
C CYS A 1055 -36.33 -5.12 -10.80
N PRO A 1056 -36.01 -5.69 -11.99
CA PRO A 1056 -34.66 -5.72 -12.50
C PRO A 1056 -34.01 -4.33 -12.57
N VAL A 1057 -32.72 -4.26 -12.25
CA VAL A 1057 -31.94 -3.01 -12.25
C VAL A 1057 -30.65 -3.19 -13.04
N MET A 1058 -30.33 -2.23 -13.91
CA MET A 1058 -29.03 -2.09 -14.54
C MET A 1058 -28.31 -0.86 -13.96
N LEU A 1059 -27.33 -1.09 -13.09
CA LEU A 1059 -26.42 -0.07 -12.58
C LEU A 1059 -25.32 0.19 -13.62
N VAL A 1060 -25.07 1.47 -13.95
CA VAL A 1060 -24.05 1.86 -14.94
C VAL A 1060 -23.16 2.97 -14.37
N VAL A 1061 -21.84 2.84 -14.55
CA VAL A 1061 -20.88 3.87 -14.17
C VAL A 1061 -19.64 3.82 -15.07
N GLY A 1062 -18.99 4.96 -15.31
CA GLY A 1062 -17.69 5.02 -15.98
C GLY A 1062 -16.56 4.58 -15.05
N ASP A 1063 -15.46 4.04 -15.59
CA ASP A 1063 -14.27 3.62 -14.83
C ASP A 1063 -13.38 4.76 -14.32
N GLN A 1064 -13.74 6.01 -14.64
CA GLN A 1064 -13.17 7.23 -14.06
C GLN A 1064 -14.24 8.19 -13.53
N ALA A 1065 -15.51 7.77 -13.40
CA ALA A 1065 -16.61 8.67 -13.09
C ALA A 1065 -16.59 9.14 -11.61
N PRO A 1066 -17.00 10.40 -11.29
CA PRO A 1066 -17.09 10.92 -9.91
C PRO A 1066 -18.02 10.14 -8.96
N HIS A 1067 -18.75 9.15 -9.47
CA HIS A 1067 -19.74 8.36 -8.75
C HIS A 1067 -19.39 6.85 -8.70
N GLU A 1068 -18.16 6.44 -9.06
CA GLU A 1068 -17.80 5.01 -9.06
C GLU A 1068 -18.08 4.35 -7.70
N ASP A 1069 -17.47 4.86 -6.62
CA ASP A 1069 -17.62 4.28 -5.28
C ASP A 1069 -19.09 4.19 -4.85
N ALA A 1070 -19.90 5.21 -5.17
CA ALA A 1070 -21.30 5.25 -4.80
C ALA A 1070 -22.15 4.21 -5.57
N VAL A 1071 -21.85 3.96 -6.86
CA VAL A 1071 -22.54 2.92 -7.65
C VAL A 1071 -22.04 1.52 -7.26
N VAL A 1072 -20.75 1.36 -6.94
CA VAL A 1072 -20.18 0.10 -6.41
C VAL A 1072 -20.78 -0.25 -5.04
N GLU A 1073 -20.90 0.73 -4.15
CA GLU A 1073 -21.56 0.54 -2.85
C GLU A 1073 -23.06 0.27 -3.02
N CYS A 1074 -23.74 0.94 -3.96
CA CYS A 1074 -25.13 0.64 -4.33
C CYS A 1074 -25.28 -0.83 -4.79
N ASN A 1075 -24.40 -1.32 -5.66
CA ASN A 1075 -24.38 -2.72 -6.10
C ASN A 1075 -24.19 -3.70 -4.93
N SER A 1076 -23.36 -3.34 -3.93
CA SER A 1076 -23.19 -4.15 -2.71
C SER A 1076 -24.47 -4.26 -1.86
N LYS A 1077 -25.37 -3.27 -1.94
CA LYS A 1077 -26.66 -3.19 -1.21
C LYS A 1077 -27.82 -3.88 -1.94
N LEU A 1078 -27.67 -4.28 -3.21
CA LEU A 1078 -28.74 -4.88 -4.02
C LEU A 1078 -28.63 -6.41 -4.18
N ASP A 1079 -29.72 -7.04 -4.63
CA ASP A 1079 -29.79 -8.47 -4.95
C ASP A 1079 -29.11 -8.75 -6.31
N PRO A 1080 -28.02 -9.55 -6.37
CA PRO A 1080 -27.30 -9.84 -7.61
C PRO A 1080 -28.09 -10.71 -8.60
N THR A 1081 -29.23 -11.30 -8.21
CA THR A 1081 -30.12 -12.04 -9.13
C THR A 1081 -31.07 -11.14 -9.91
N GLN A 1082 -31.27 -9.89 -9.46
CA GLN A 1082 -32.07 -8.87 -10.14
C GLN A 1082 -31.21 -7.69 -10.65
N THR A 1083 -29.94 -7.60 -10.24
CA THR A 1083 -29.07 -6.46 -10.54
C THR A 1083 -27.97 -6.83 -11.52
N SER A 1084 -27.91 -6.12 -12.65
CA SER A 1084 -26.77 -6.11 -13.57
C SER A 1084 -25.90 -4.89 -13.27
N PHE A 1085 -24.59 -5.05 -13.17
CA PHE A 1085 -23.64 -3.96 -12.95
C PHE A 1085 -22.69 -3.82 -14.15
N LEU A 1086 -22.64 -2.62 -14.72
CA LEU A 1086 -21.84 -2.28 -15.89
C LEU A 1086 -20.86 -1.15 -15.55
N LYS A 1087 -19.63 -1.52 -15.18
CA LYS A 1087 -18.50 -0.59 -15.16
C LYS A 1087 -17.97 -0.43 -16.59
N MET A 1088 -18.05 0.78 -17.15
CA MET A 1088 -17.73 1.06 -18.54
C MET A 1088 -16.27 1.50 -18.68
N ALA A 1089 -15.44 0.61 -19.24
CA ALA A 1089 -14.02 0.87 -19.46
C ALA A 1089 -13.77 2.04 -20.44
N ASP A 1090 -12.72 2.83 -20.17
CA ASP A 1090 -12.32 4.05 -20.89
C ASP A 1090 -13.38 5.18 -20.85
N SER A 1091 -14.11 5.32 -19.73
CA SER A 1091 -15.22 6.29 -19.58
C SER A 1091 -15.15 7.12 -18.30
N GLY A 1092 -15.13 8.44 -18.49
CA GLY A 1092 -15.42 9.41 -17.43
C GLY A 1092 -16.92 9.55 -17.12
N GLY A 1093 -17.30 10.73 -16.64
CA GLY A 1093 -18.55 10.98 -15.93
C GLY A 1093 -19.85 10.92 -16.76
N GLN A 1094 -19.80 10.94 -18.10
CA GLN A 1094 -21.01 10.95 -18.95
C GLN A 1094 -21.06 9.75 -19.93
N PRO A 1095 -21.12 8.50 -19.45
CA PRO A 1095 -21.03 7.28 -20.29
C PRO A 1095 -22.12 7.21 -21.38
N GLN A 1096 -23.30 7.80 -21.15
CA GLN A 1096 -24.40 7.86 -22.11
C GLN A 1096 -24.15 8.83 -23.28
N LEU A 1097 -23.19 9.75 -23.14
CA LEU A 1097 -22.78 10.69 -24.17
C LEU A 1097 -21.45 10.27 -24.83
N THR A 1098 -20.51 9.72 -24.04
CA THR A 1098 -19.17 9.34 -24.51
C THR A 1098 -19.13 7.94 -25.17
N GLN A 1099 -19.96 7.00 -24.71
CA GLN A 1099 -19.96 5.61 -25.18
C GLN A 1099 -21.39 5.06 -25.44
N PRO A 1100 -22.28 5.78 -26.16
CA PRO A 1100 -23.69 5.41 -26.33
C PRO A 1100 -23.89 4.03 -26.96
N GLY A 1101 -22.98 3.57 -27.83
CA GLY A 1101 -23.07 2.24 -28.46
C GLY A 1101 -22.94 1.08 -27.45
N LYS A 1102 -21.95 1.12 -26.55
CA LYS A 1102 -21.79 0.08 -25.51
C LYS A 1102 -23.01 0.05 -24.57
N LEU A 1103 -23.50 1.24 -24.18
CA LEU A 1103 -24.69 1.37 -23.32
C LEU A 1103 -25.97 0.88 -24.02
N THR A 1104 -26.12 1.16 -25.32
CA THR A 1104 -27.24 0.68 -26.13
C THR A 1104 -27.25 -0.85 -26.23
N GLU A 1105 -26.09 -1.48 -26.41
CA GLU A 1105 -25.99 -2.95 -26.44
C GLU A 1105 -26.38 -3.56 -25.08
N ALA A 1106 -25.90 -2.99 -23.96
CA ALA A 1106 -26.30 -3.42 -22.63
C ALA A 1106 -27.81 -3.23 -22.37
N PHE A 1107 -28.37 -2.09 -22.75
CA PHE A 1107 -29.80 -1.82 -22.63
C PHE A 1107 -30.65 -2.77 -23.47
N LYS A 1108 -30.20 -3.13 -24.68
CA LYS A 1108 -30.83 -4.16 -25.52
C LYS A 1108 -30.93 -5.51 -24.79
N TYR A 1109 -29.85 -5.97 -24.16
CA TYR A 1109 -29.87 -7.23 -23.40
C TYR A 1109 -30.74 -7.13 -22.14
N PHE A 1110 -30.72 -6.00 -21.42
CA PHE A 1110 -31.58 -5.75 -20.26
C PHE A 1110 -33.08 -5.80 -20.63
N VAL A 1111 -33.47 -5.12 -21.71
CA VAL A 1111 -34.83 -5.15 -22.27
C VAL A 1111 -35.22 -6.56 -22.76
N GLN A 1112 -34.28 -7.33 -23.30
CA GLN A 1112 -34.49 -8.73 -23.67
C GLN A 1112 -34.64 -9.67 -22.46
N GLY A 1113 -33.92 -9.40 -21.35
CA GLY A 1113 -34.09 -10.11 -20.07
C GLY A 1113 -35.50 -9.96 -19.48
N MET A 1114 -36.11 -8.78 -19.65
CA MET A 1114 -37.52 -8.51 -19.31
C MET A 1114 -38.53 -9.14 -20.31
N GLY A 1115 -38.08 -9.92 -21.29
CA GLY A 1115 -38.93 -10.61 -22.27
C GLY A 1115 -39.38 -9.74 -23.46
N TYR A 1116 -38.96 -8.49 -23.54
CA TYR A 1116 -39.25 -7.62 -24.68
C TYR A 1116 -38.27 -7.86 -25.84
N MET A 1117 -38.69 -7.55 -27.08
CA MET A 1117 -37.82 -7.63 -28.28
C MET A 1117 -37.17 -9.01 -28.57
N ALA A 1118 -37.84 -10.11 -28.19
CA ALA A 1118 -37.39 -11.48 -28.43
C ALA A 1118 -37.20 -11.89 -29.92
N SER A 1119 -37.55 -11.04 -30.88
CA SER A 1119 -37.40 -11.27 -32.33
C SER A 1119 -36.28 -10.46 -32.99
N SER A 1120 -35.55 -9.62 -32.24
CA SER A 1120 -34.43 -8.83 -32.79
C SER A 1120 -33.17 -9.69 -32.92
N CYS A 1121 -32.70 -9.89 -34.15
CA CYS A 1121 -31.58 -10.78 -34.45
C CYS A 1121 -30.23 -10.30 -33.88
N MET A 1122 -29.34 -11.26 -33.59
CA MET A 1122 -27.97 -10.98 -33.17
C MET A 1122 -27.16 -10.30 -34.28
N THR A 1123 -26.74 -9.07 -34.04
CA THR A 1123 -25.64 -8.44 -34.76
C THR A 1123 -24.33 -9.19 -34.41
N ARG A 1124 -23.47 -9.42 -35.40
CA ARG A 1124 -22.24 -10.20 -35.20
C ARG A 1124 -21.23 -9.40 -34.38
N LEU A 1125 -20.72 -10.00 -33.31
CA LEU A 1125 -19.50 -9.56 -32.61
C LEU A 1125 -18.34 -9.39 -33.60
N SER A 1126 -18.01 -8.14 -33.92
CA SER A 1126 -16.76 -7.76 -34.56
C SER A 1126 -15.63 -7.88 -33.54
N ARG A 1127 -14.93 -9.02 -33.52
CA ARG A 1127 -13.70 -9.21 -32.74
C ARG A 1127 -12.63 -8.22 -33.22
N SER A 1128 -12.53 -7.07 -32.57
CA SER A 1128 -11.41 -6.14 -32.72
C SER A 1128 -10.13 -6.80 -32.27
N ARG A 1129 -9.31 -7.25 -33.22
CA ARG A 1129 -7.90 -7.56 -32.95
C ARG A 1129 -7.17 -6.23 -32.78
N THR A 1130 -6.52 -6.04 -31.64
CA THR A 1130 -5.47 -5.03 -31.50
C THR A 1130 -4.34 -5.36 -32.48
N ALA A 1131 -4.07 -4.44 -33.40
CA ALA A 1131 -2.97 -4.52 -34.34
C ALA A 1131 -2.03 -3.34 -34.05
N SER A 1132 -0.84 -3.65 -33.56
CA SER A 1132 0.13 -2.65 -33.09
C SER A 1132 0.67 -1.78 -34.22
N LEU A 1133 0.83 -0.48 -33.95
CA LEU A 1133 1.49 0.46 -34.86
C LEU A 1133 3.02 0.29 -34.80
N SER A 1134 3.60 -0.39 -35.80
CA SER A 1134 5.04 -0.30 -36.09
C SER A 1134 5.36 -0.66 -37.55
N SER A 1135 6.56 -0.27 -38.01
CA SER A 1135 7.12 -0.51 -39.35
C SER A 1135 6.39 0.12 -40.56
N ALA A 1136 6.65 1.41 -40.80
CA ALA A 1136 6.47 2.04 -42.11
C ALA A 1136 7.79 1.95 -42.92
N ALA A 1137 8.01 0.86 -43.64
CA ALA A 1137 9.16 0.68 -44.54
C ALA A 1137 8.88 -0.29 -45.70
N SER A 1138 9.56 -0.06 -46.83
CA SER A 1138 9.62 -0.89 -48.05
C SER A 1138 8.31 -1.24 -48.79
N GLY A 1139 8.10 -0.59 -49.94
CA GLY A 1139 8.36 -1.23 -51.24
C GLY A 1139 7.23 -2.00 -51.94
N ASP A 1140 6.91 -1.55 -53.16
CA ASP A 1140 5.96 -2.11 -54.15
C ASP A 1140 5.82 -3.65 -54.24
N GLY A 1141 4.56 -4.12 -54.39
CA GLY A 1141 4.23 -5.56 -54.49
C GLY A 1141 2.89 -5.91 -55.18
N ASN A 1142 2.59 -5.31 -56.34
CA ASN A 1142 1.30 -5.47 -57.03
C ASN A 1142 1.12 -6.85 -57.73
N ARG A 1143 0.17 -7.72 -57.30
CA ARG A 1143 -0.36 -8.84 -58.14
C ARG A 1143 -1.71 -9.50 -57.73
N SER A 1144 -2.74 -9.20 -58.53
CA SER A 1144 -3.87 -10.03 -59.01
C SER A 1144 -4.26 -11.42 -58.43
N ARG A 1145 -5.52 -11.50 -57.92
CA ARG A 1145 -6.61 -12.50 -58.18
C ARG A 1145 -6.31 -13.95 -58.66
N SER A 1146 -6.86 -14.95 -57.96
CA SER A 1146 -7.76 -16.06 -58.44
C SER A 1146 -8.25 -16.92 -57.23
N ARG A 1147 -9.50 -17.41 -57.09
CA ARG A 1147 -10.27 -18.45 -57.85
C ARG A 1147 -9.62 -19.86 -57.81
N THR A 1148 -10.28 -20.99 -57.49
CA THR A 1148 -11.63 -21.32 -56.94
C THR A 1148 -11.75 -22.86 -56.70
N LEU A 1149 -12.65 -23.33 -55.80
CA LEU A 1149 -13.30 -24.69 -55.78
C LEU A 1149 -12.38 -25.92 -55.53
N SER A 1150 -12.81 -27.14 -55.12
CA SER A 1150 -14.03 -27.67 -54.43
C SER A 1150 -13.86 -29.18 -54.09
N GLN A 1151 -14.91 -29.85 -53.55
CA GLN A 1151 -15.11 -31.32 -53.31
C GLN A 1151 -14.35 -31.88 -52.08
N SER A 1152 -14.96 -32.47 -51.03
CA SER A 1152 -15.98 -33.54 -50.85
C SER A 1152 -15.35 -34.95 -50.79
N SER A 1153 -15.85 -35.97 -50.05
CA SER A 1153 -17.06 -36.16 -49.22
C SER A 1153 -16.77 -37.17 -48.04
N GLU A 1154 -17.66 -37.73 -47.19
CA GLU A 1154 -19.13 -37.61 -46.94
C GLU A 1154 -19.54 -38.17 -45.54
N ALA A 1155 -20.78 -37.85 -45.11
CA ALA A 1155 -21.73 -38.65 -44.31
C ALA A 1155 -21.48 -39.12 -42.84
N GLY A 1156 -22.38 -38.66 -41.94
CA GLY A 1156 -22.65 -39.20 -40.61
C GLY A 1156 -23.62 -38.29 -39.82
N ALA A 1157 -24.78 -38.77 -39.38
CA ALA A 1157 -25.84 -37.93 -38.79
C ALA A 1157 -25.85 -37.92 -37.24
N PRO A 1158 -26.22 -36.81 -36.56
CA PRO A 1158 -26.06 -36.66 -35.12
C PRO A 1158 -27.31 -36.92 -34.26
N GLN A 1159 -27.10 -37.19 -32.97
CA GLN A 1159 -28.05 -36.89 -31.89
C GLN A 1159 -27.30 -36.20 -30.71
N PRO A 1160 -27.98 -35.40 -29.86
CA PRO A 1160 -27.32 -34.38 -29.05
C PRO A 1160 -27.10 -34.75 -27.57
N PRO A 1161 -25.98 -34.33 -26.95
CA PRO A 1161 -25.90 -33.98 -25.54
C PRO A 1161 -26.31 -32.51 -25.30
N ALA A 1162 -26.68 -32.16 -24.06
CA ALA A 1162 -27.18 -30.84 -23.70
C ALA A 1162 -26.06 -29.81 -23.41
N PRO A 1163 -26.29 -28.51 -23.66
CA PRO A 1163 -25.38 -27.45 -23.24
C PRO A 1163 -25.65 -27.03 -21.78
N THR A 1164 -24.86 -27.54 -20.84
CA THR A 1164 -24.63 -26.84 -19.57
C THR A 1164 -23.67 -25.69 -19.84
N MET A 1165 -24.17 -24.45 -19.79
CA MET A 1165 -23.30 -23.29 -19.68
C MET A 1165 -22.84 -23.17 -18.23
N GLU A 1166 -21.54 -23.34 -18.00
CA GLU A 1166 -20.91 -22.84 -16.78
C GLU A 1166 -20.81 -21.32 -16.88
N VAL A 1167 -21.18 -20.62 -15.80
CA VAL A 1167 -21.06 -19.17 -15.68
C VAL A 1167 -19.82 -18.91 -14.84
N SER A 1168 -18.84 -18.21 -15.41
CA SER A 1168 -17.68 -17.72 -14.66
C SER A 1168 -18.12 -16.73 -13.60
N CYS A 1169 -17.63 -16.92 -12.37
CA CYS A 1169 -17.57 -15.90 -11.32
C CYS A 1169 -16.16 -15.33 -11.25
#